data_AF-J0RH33-F1
#
_entry.id   AF-J0RH33-F1
#
_cell.length_a   1.000
_cell.length_b   1.000
_cell.length_c   1.000
_cell.angle_alpha   90.00
_cell.angle_beta   90.00
_cell.angle_gamma   90.00
#
_symmetry.space_group_name_H-M   'P 1'
#
loop_
_entity.id
_entity.type
_entity.pdbx_description
1 polymer ?
#
loop_
_entity_poly.entity_id
_entity_poly.type
_entity_poly.pdbx_seq_one_letter_code
_entity_poly.pdbx_strand_id
1 'polypeptide(L)'
;MSKKSLLSYTAIAVILLFGANHNAQAEELKVSDGKKTEVSEKSYDNILAEKGGKIIGKNLKLGSTPPQGSPSAVVVTVTRSDSLIELSENTIIGAPLGTKSSYAYGVNVSDNAIFKMTGGSINVDTTAIKLNGGNGELENVTITSENREHNKALGNAIIASEKSKLTLKNVTVTTAKDTSITADDHSDITVSDGSFGGTILAKNESTITLNNVTVTQANNGIFADNKSQITVNGGSFETKNGVTVQNGSTITLNNGAKITSSESDGLHVVGEKSKVVMTGGSVTGSNSVLYTRGGGYINVKDVALTANGNGTKFGALARAFSTIELNGNTTIKNAFVGVKAQSENATIKMTGGSIEITGGEAVGALFFDTKSKENMLKDVKITSGKDGFFIEKGISADKKSTVALDNVTLTQAKTAIFANDNSTIAVSGGTFEAKEAAIFAQNGSTITLNNDAKITSSEGDGLYAVGEKSKIFMTGGSITGSNKVLHAKGGGYINVKDVTLKTNGERKHAGAFADDINSVIELKGKTTITNVFCGLLAMYGSKITSEELTITGQETDDYEDGTLSTGVNAFGAVIELKGKTTIEKVNVGLAATSNSTIKMVNGTAKENKIEATKIALFISNNGHIDLVNTSATAGTAGVQFANFSQDNSNNPSSSQNRKNSEVNLTNTDLIVEKGIGINTNESIGKINLKNSKILADTLFQNTIQETEPVEMFTLTADHSVLQGGVRNKEKGKTSFDLKNETTWTLKISENEKDAEGNLLDIAQRARSDVSVLGLNDSSLVFAGPTEGHYQTLHIGSGKPETKAVYNATGDAKIYFNTKWTDGTPITEQETDHLLIHGDVSGSTTVYIQSDLGDKESVINASDPSNIGGLSLIQVSGKADENSFKLAHGYITRGGSPYKYTLTGYGPESSYGQANIEQSLFDEKNENFWDFRLHKEFLPDSKAEAPVAQMASYLVMPNALFYSGLTDMAEQNALLANIRTAIIDKGQEKQNGFFLHTYGSTGTFSSESAPRQYGYSGADLRYAALQGG
;
A
#
# COMPACT_ATOMS: atom_id res chain seq x y z
N MET A 1 60.59 -49.86 57.46
CA MET A 1 60.70 -49.48 58.89
C MET A 1 59.43 -49.93 59.58
N SER A 2 59.62 -50.62 60.71
CA SER A 2 58.63 -51.14 61.65
C SER A 2 57.78 -50.00 62.28
N LYS A 3 56.64 -50.14 62.98
CA LYS A 3 56.05 -51.25 63.75
C LYS A 3 54.79 -50.70 64.47
N LYS A 4 53.98 -51.64 64.99
CA LYS A 4 53.15 -51.60 66.23
C LYS A 4 51.78 -50.93 66.12
N SER A 5 50.70 -51.43 66.75
CA SER A 5 50.50 -52.48 67.79
C SER A 5 48.98 -52.65 67.98
N LEU A 6 48.43 -53.88 68.08
CA LEU A 6 47.90 -54.56 69.31
C LEU A 6 46.80 -53.74 70.04
N LEU A 7 45.69 -54.31 70.53
CA LEU A 7 45.47 -55.57 71.26
C LEU A 7 43.95 -55.71 71.55
N SER A 8 43.40 -56.93 71.61
CA SER A 8 42.55 -57.43 72.73
C SER A 8 41.56 -58.56 72.37
N TYR A 9 41.84 -59.76 72.94
CA TYR A 9 40.95 -60.75 73.58
C TYR A 9 39.83 -61.46 72.77
N THR A 10 40.01 -62.73 72.37
CA THR A 10 39.72 -64.04 73.07
C THR A 10 38.24 -64.42 73.17
N ALA A 11 37.86 -65.57 72.57
CA ALA A 11 37.38 -66.78 73.26
C ALA A 11 36.40 -67.62 72.40
N ILE A 12 36.76 -68.91 72.19
CA ILE A 12 35.89 -70.11 72.21
C ILE A 12 34.88 -70.28 71.03
N ALA A 13 34.54 -71.45 70.49
CA ALA A 13 35.13 -72.76 70.20
C ALA A 13 33.97 -73.68 69.74
N VAL A 14 34.28 -74.74 68.99
CA VAL A 14 33.48 -75.99 68.80
C VAL A 14 32.15 -75.79 68.01
N ILE A 15 31.72 -76.58 67.01
CA ILE A 15 31.60 -78.05 66.84
C ILE A 15 31.51 -78.45 65.35
N LEU A 16 32.04 -79.64 65.07
CA LEU A 16 32.05 -80.43 63.83
C LEU A 16 30.67 -80.92 63.37
N LEU A 17 30.61 -81.27 62.07
CA LEU A 17 29.82 -82.35 61.45
C LEU A 17 28.86 -83.11 62.37
N PHE A 18 27.58 -83.14 62.03
CA PHE A 18 26.82 -84.35 61.63
C PHE A 18 25.34 -83.99 61.39
N GLY A 19 24.77 -84.57 60.34
CA GLY A 19 23.39 -84.37 59.89
C GLY A 19 23.32 -84.41 58.36
N ALA A 20 23.89 -85.42 57.71
CA ALA A 20 23.20 -86.67 57.40
C ALA A 20 21.87 -86.43 56.65
N ASN A 21 21.92 -86.71 55.34
CA ASN A 21 20.82 -87.20 54.51
C ASN A 21 19.41 -86.95 55.09
N HIS A 22 18.80 -85.83 54.70
CA HIS A 22 17.41 -85.92 54.30
C HIS A 22 17.41 -85.81 52.78
N ASN A 23 16.86 -86.85 52.15
CA ASN A 23 16.33 -86.76 50.81
C ASN A 23 15.48 -85.48 50.74
N ALA A 24 16.03 -84.38 50.23
CA ALA A 24 15.23 -83.22 49.91
C ALA A 24 14.51 -83.55 48.61
N GLN A 25 13.47 -84.39 48.73
CA GLN A 25 12.37 -84.31 47.79
C GLN A 25 11.90 -82.85 47.79
N ALA A 26 11.61 -82.33 46.61
CA ALA A 26 11.13 -80.97 46.46
C ALA A 26 10.01 -80.69 47.46
N GLU A 27 10.21 -79.71 48.37
CA GLU A 27 9.18 -79.36 49.35
C GLU A 27 8.14 -78.52 48.61
N GLU A 28 7.10 -79.20 48.13
CA GLU A 28 5.93 -78.60 47.47
C GLU A 28 4.82 -78.34 48.50
N LEU A 29 4.32 -77.10 48.56
CA LEU A 29 3.14 -76.78 49.36
C LEU A 29 1.91 -76.68 48.47
N LYS A 30 1.06 -77.71 48.50
CA LYS A 30 -0.23 -77.74 47.79
C LYS A 30 -1.42 -77.61 48.74
N VAL A 31 -2.32 -76.65 48.49
CA VAL A 31 -3.54 -76.43 49.27
C VAL A 31 -4.76 -76.44 48.34
N SER A 32 -5.73 -77.30 48.64
CA SER A 32 -6.95 -77.50 47.83
C SER A 32 -8.23 -77.54 48.65
N ASP A 33 -9.37 -77.58 47.95
CA ASP A 33 -10.71 -77.90 48.47
C ASP A 33 -11.17 -76.95 49.59
N GLY A 34 -10.99 -75.65 49.39
CA GLY A 34 -11.42 -74.61 50.33
C GLY A 34 -10.57 -74.45 51.60
N LYS A 35 -9.50 -75.25 51.78
CA LYS A 35 -8.66 -75.21 52.99
C LYS A 35 -7.81 -73.94 53.05
N LYS A 36 -7.55 -73.46 54.27
CA LYS A 36 -6.64 -72.34 54.56
C LYS A 36 -5.40 -72.83 55.30
N THR A 37 -4.23 -72.40 54.85
CA THR A 37 -2.92 -72.73 55.44
C THR A 37 -2.11 -71.45 55.65
N GLU A 38 -1.50 -71.29 56.82
CA GLU A 38 -0.59 -70.18 57.15
C GLU A 38 0.82 -70.72 57.40
N VAL A 39 1.84 -70.10 56.79
CA VAL A 39 3.24 -70.54 56.88
C VAL A 39 4.17 -69.32 56.99
N SER A 40 5.25 -69.45 57.77
CA SER A 40 6.22 -68.37 57.99
C SER A 40 7.65 -68.90 58.05
N GLU A 41 8.62 -68.12 57.55
CA GLU A 41 10.07 -68.40 57.62
C GLU A 41 10.52 -69.75 57.02
N LYS A 42 9.74 -70.27 56.06
CA LYS A 42 10.01 -71.56 55.40
C LYS A 42 10.52 -71.41 53.97
N SER A 43 11.20 -72.47 53.52
CA SER A 43 11.65 -72.65 52.15
C SER A 43 10.77 -73.68 51.45
N TYR A 44 10.28 -73.35 50.25
CA TYR A 44 9.57 -74.29 49.38
C TYR A 44 10.18 -74.24 47.98
N ASP A 45 10.07 -75.32 47.21
CA ASP A 45 10.46 -75.30 45.80
C ASP A 45 9.37 -74.70 44.93
N ASN A 46 8.12 -75.09 45.19
CA ASN A 46 6.93 -74.54 44.56
C ASN A 46 5.75 -74.54 45.54
N ILE A 47 4.82 -73.59 45.33
CA ILE A 47 3.56 -73.52 46.10
C ILE A 47 2.37 -73.43 45.14
N LEU A 48 1.29 -74.13 45.47
CA LEU A 48 0.09 -74.27 44.65
C LEU A 48 -1.17 -74.14 45.51
N ALA A 49 -2.05 -73.20 45.14
CA ALA A 49 -3.42 -73.13 45.66
C ALA A 49 -4.41 -73.43 44.52
N GLU A 50 -5.28 -74.42 44.72
CA GLU A 50 -6.31 -74.82 43.75
C GLU A 50 -7.68 -75.04 44.40
N LYS A 51 -8.75 -75.02 43.60
CA LYS A 51 -10.12 -75.38 44.03
C LYS A 51 -10.56 -74.69 45.35
N GLY A 52 -10.35 -73.38 45.47
CA GLY A 52 -10.72 -72.61 46.66
C GLY A 52 -9.68 -72.61 47.79
N GLY A 53 -8.52 -73.25 47.60
CA GLY A 53 -7.44 -73.28 48.59
C GLY A 53 -6.84 -71.90 48.87
N LYS A 54 -6.43 -71.65 50.12
CA LYS A 54 -5.89 -70.35 50.57
C LYS A 54 -4.55 -70.53 51.29
N ILE A 55 -3.50 -69.85 50.84
CA ILE A 55 -2.19 -69.83 51.49
C ILE A 55 -1.88 -68.41 51.95
N ILE A 56 -1.49 -68.23 53.22
CA ILE A 56 -0.94 -66.98 53.75
C ILE A 56 0.50 -67.23 54.17
N GLY A 57 1.46 -66.53 53.55
CA GLY A 57 2.89 -66.75 53.69
C GLY A 57 3.65 -65.52 54.17
N LYS A 58 4.59 -65.67 55.11
CA LYS A 58 5.47 -64.59 55.60
C LYS A 58 6.95 -64.98 55.56
N ASN A 59 7.83 -64.08 55.10
CA ASN A 59 9.29 -64.30 55.01
C ASN A 59 9.68 -65.64 54.35
N LEU A 60 8.98 -66.02 53.27
CA LEU A 60 9.24 -67.30 52.60
C LEU A 60 10.40 -67.20 51.61
N LYS A 61 11.09 -68.32 51.37
CA LYS A 61 12.02 -68.49 50.25
C LYS A 61 11.44 -69.52 49.27
N LEU A 62 10.93 -69.06 48.15
CA LEU A 62 10.21 -69.87 47.18
C LEU A 62 11.08 -70.07 45.94
N GLY A 63 11.32 -71.32 45.54
CA GLY A 63 12.28 -71.67 44.49
C GLY A 63 13.69 -71.88 45.06
N SER A 64 13.84 -72.75 46.06
CA SER A 64 15.11 -72.99 46.77
C SER A 64 16.08 -73.89 45.98
N THR A 65 15.57 -74.78 45.14
CA THR A 65 16.36 -75.77 44.39
C THR A 65 15.97 -75.75 42.89
N PRO A 66 16.91 -75.47 41.96
CA PRO A 66 16.61 -75.45 40.53
C PRO A 66 16.15 -76.85 40.05
N PRO A 67 15.00 -76.98 39.37
CA PRO A 67 14.56 -78.28 38.86
C PRO A 67 15.54 -78.77 37.78
N GLN A 68 16.19 -79.91 38.00
CA GLN A 68 16.99 -80.55 36.97
C GLN A 68 16.09 -80.94 35.78
N GLY A 69 16.23 -80.24 34.66
CA GLY A 69 15.72 -80.67 33.35
C GLY A 69 14.35 -80.16 32.91
N SER A 70 13.70 -79.22 33.62
CA SER A 70 12.44 -78.62 33.16
C SER A 70 12.49 -77.09 33.09
N PRO A 71 12.79 -76.50 31.91
CA PRO A 71 12.86 -75.06 31.68
C PRO A 71 11.49 -74.33 31.75
N SER A 72 10.47 -74.91 32.37
CA SER A 72 9.09 -74.39 32.40
C SER A 72 8.44 -74.42 33.79
N ALA A 73 9.19 -74.72 34.86
CA ALA A 73 8.64 -74.74 36.21
C ALA A 73 8.25 -73.32 36.69
N VAL A 74 7.04 -73.20 37.24
CA VAL A 74 6.50 -71.98 37.86
C VAL A 74 6.64 -72.10 39.38
N VAL A 75 7.17 -71.07 40.04
CA VAL A 75 7.41 -71.10 41.51
C VAL A 75 6.10 -71.00 42.31
N VAL A 76 5.18 -70.14 41.89
CA VAL A 76 3.89 -69.90 42.57
C VAL A 76 2.75 -70.10 41.58
N THR A 77 1.82 -71.00 41.87
CA THR A 77 0.62 -71.21 41.05
C THR A 77 -0.66 -71.02 41.86
N VAL A 78 -1.59 -70.22 41.34
CA VAL A 78 -2.93 -70.04 41.91
C VAL A 78 -3.96 -70.30 40.81
N THR A 79 -4.84 -71.27 40.99
CA THR A 79 -5.78 -71.67 39.92
C THR A 79 -7.15 -72.05 40.46
N ARG A 80 -8.18 -71.97 39.61
CA ARG A 80 -9.61 -72.11 39.93
C ARG A 80 -10.15 -70.98 40.81
N SER A 81 -11.46 -70.74 40.68
CA SER A 81 -12.16 -69.70 41.44
C SER A 81 -12.00 -69.91 42.96
N ASP A 82 -12.04 -68.80 43.70
CA ASP A 82 -11.93 -68.72 45.17
C ASP A 82 -10.56 -69.10 45.77
N SER A 83 -9.59 -69.54 44.96
CA SER A 83 -8.22 -69.80 45.40
C SER A 83 -7.45 -68.50 45.67
N LEU A 84 -6.64 -68.49 46.72
CA LEU A 84 -5.85 -67.31 47.15
C LEU A 84 -4.43 -67.71 47.57
N ILE A 85 -3.44 -66.94 47.12
CA ILE A 85 -2.13 -66.90 47.77
C ILE A 85 -1.83 -65.46 48.16
N GLU A 86 -1.54 -65.22 49.44
CA GLU A 86 -1.12 -63.93 49.99
C GLU A 86 0.26 -64.08 50.63
N LEU A 87 1.23 -63.32 50.13
CA LEU A 87 2.62 -63.35 50.58
C LEU A 87 3.01 -61.97 51.14
N SER A 88 3.79 -61.93 52.22
CA SER A 88 4.21 -60.66 52.79
C SER A 88 5.63 -60.65 53.35
N GLU A 89 6.06 -59.46 53.78
CA GLU A 89 7.36 -59.19 54.41
C GLU A 89 8.53 -59.43 53.44
N ASN A 90 9.62 -60.07 53.85
CA ASN A 90 10.82 -60.27 53.01
C ASN A 90 10.74 -61.54 52.15
N THR A 91 9.55 -61.89 51.65
CA THR A 91 9.37 -63.10 50.84
C THR A 91 10.11 -62.99 49.50
N ILE A 92 10.88 -64.03 49.14
CA ILE A 92 11.65 -64.12 47.90
C ILE A 92 11.01 -65.19 47.00
N ILE A 93 10.71 -64.83 45.76
CA ILE A 93 10.26 -65.74 44.70
C ILE A 93 11.37 -65.86 43.65
N GLY A 94 11.89 -67.06 43.45
CA GLY A 94 13.02 -67.33 42.58
C GLY A 94 14.35 -67.03 43.27
N ALA A 95 15.30 -66.45 42.52
CA ALA A 95 16.64 -66.20 43.03
C ALA A 95 16.71 -64.93 43.93
N PRO A 96 17.71 -64.79 44.80
CA PRO A 96 17.98 -63.50 45.45
C PRO A 96 18.26 -62.39 44.42
N LEU A 97 17.86 -61.15 44.69
CA LEU A 97 18.18 -60.00 43.84
C LEU A 97 19.71 -59.89 43.61
N GLY A 98 20.13 -59.52 42.40
CA GLY A 98 21.55 -59.42 42.02
C GLY A 98 22.24 -60.76 41.71
N THR A 99 21.54 -61.89 41.85
CA THR A 99 22.04 -63.21 41.45
C THR A 99 21.36 -63.70 40.17
N LYS A 100 21.99 -64.65 39.46
CA LYS A 100 21.40 -65.25 38.26
C LYS A 100 20.23 -66.15 38.64
N SER A 101 19.09 -65.99 37.97
CA SER A 101 17.96 -66.90 38.11
C SER A 101 18.05 -68.05 37.12
N SER A 102 17.65 -69.24 37.56
CA SER A 102 17.45 -70.42 36.72
C SER A 102 15.96 -70.77 36.55
N TYR A 103 15.05 -69.90 37.02
CA TYR A 103 13.60 -70.11 36.95
C TYR A 103 13.01 -69.33 35.79
N ALA A 104 12.28 -70.00 34.91
CA ALA A 104 11.61 -69.32 33.80
C ALA A 104 10.46 -68.43 34.30
N TYR A 105 9.59 -68.94 35.18
CA TYR A 105 8.34 -68.29 35.56
C TYR A 105 8.19 -68.13 37.08
N GLY A 106 7.80 -66.94 37.54
CA GLY A 106 7.61 -66.64 38.97
C GLY A 106 6.24 -67.06 39.46
N VAL A 107 5.22 -66.28 39.09
CA VAL A 107 3.84 -66.43 39.53
C VAL A 107 2.92 -66.66 38.33
N ASN A 108 2.06 -67.68 38.41
CA ASN A 108 0.99 -67.93 37.45
C ASN A 108 -0.38 -67.96 38.16
N VAL A 109 -1.32 -67.15 37.72
CA VAL A 109 -2.67 -67.05 38.28
C VAL A 109 -3.70 -67.28 37.18
N SER A 110 -4.68 -68.15 37.41
CA SER A 110 -5.73 -68.42 36.43
C SER A 110 -7.14 -68.56 37.03
N ASP A 111 -8.16 -68.55 36.18
CA ASP A 111 -9.55 -68.90 36.51
C ASP A 111 -10.16 -68.11 37.69
N ASN A 112 -10.06 -66.78 37.67
CA ASN A 112 -10.52 -65.84 38.70
C ASN A 112 -9.84 -66.00 40.08
N ALA A 113 -8.77 -66.78 40.19
CA ALA A 113 -7.98 -66.88 41.41
C ALA A 113 -7.30 -65.54 41.77
N ILE A 114 -6.87 -65.41 43.03
CA ILE A 114 -6.29 -64.16 43.56
C ILE A 114 -4.85 -64.40 44.05
N PHE A 115 -3.93 -63.53 43.64
CA PHE A 115 -2.58 -63.45 44.20
C PHE A 115 -2.35 -62.10 44.85
N LYS A 116 -1.76 -62.08 46.05
CA LYS A 116 -1.37 -60.87 46.77
C LYS A 116 0.07 -60.96 47.23
N MET A 117 0.84 -59.88 47.09
CA MET A 117 2.20 -59.79 47.62
C MET A 117 2.51 -58.39 48.17
N THR A 118 2.89 -58.31 49.45
CA THR A 118 3.28 -57.04 50.11
C THR A 118 4.72 -57.13 50.65
N GLY A 119 5.64 -56.40 50.03
CA GLY A 119 7.08 -56.51 50.31
C GLY A 119 7.75 -57.66 49.56
N GLY A 120 9.07 -57.73 49.64
CA GLY A 120 9.86 -58.83 49.08
C GLY A 120 10.28 -58.64 47.62
N SER A 121 10.69 -59.73 46.98
CA SER A 121 11.28 -59.68 45.63
C SER A 121 10.96 -60.88 44.75
N ILE A 122 10.88 -60.65 43.43
CA ILE A 122 10.74 -61.69 42.41
C ILE A 122 11.91 -61.58 41.44
N ASN A 123 12.73 -62.64 41.31
CA ASN A 123 13.84 -62.68 40.36
C ASN A 123 13.80 -63.95 39.52
N VAL A 124 13.41 -63.80 38.26
CA VAL A 124 13.21 -64.88 37.29
C VAL A 124 13.81 -64.54 35.92
N ASP A 125 13.87 -65.52 35.03
CA ASP A 125 14.49 -65.38 33.72
C ASP A 125 13.51 -64.86 32.65
N THR A 126 12.23 -65.27 32.67
CA THR A 126 11.27 -64.91 31.60
C THR A 126 10.12 -64.00 32.04
N THR A 127 9.22 -64.49 32.90
CA THR A 127 8.02 -63.74 33.33
C THR A 127 7.81 -63.89 34.82
N ALA A 128 7.87 -62.77 35.54
CA ALA A 128 7.70 -62.73 36.98
C ALA A 128 6.25 -62.97 37.38
N ILE A 129 5.29 -62.38 36.66
CA ILE A 129 3.87 -62.49 36.96
C ILE A 129 3.09 -62.70 35.68
N LYS A 130 2.32 -63.78 35.63
CA LYS A 130 1.39 -64.11 34.55
C LYS A 130 -0.02 -64.31 35.12
N LEU A 131 -0.97 -63.50 34.70
CA LEU A 131 -2.40 -63.69 35.00
C LEU A 131 -3.13 -64.08 33.69
N ASN A 132 -3.83 -65.22 33.68
CA ASN A 132 -4.71 -65.63 32.58
C ASN A 132 -6.13 -65.80 33.15
N GLY A 133 -6.95 -64.75 33.07
CA GLY A 133 -8.24 -64.66 33.76
C GLY A 133 -8.15 -64.58 35.28
N GLY A 134 -6.99 -64.22 35.84
CA GLY A 134 -6.73 -64.13 37.28
C GLY A 134 -6.68 -62.70 37.81
N ASN A 135 -6.61 -62.55 39.13
CA ASN A 135 -6.52 -61.25 39.81
C ASN A 135 -5.23 -61.13 40.64
N GLY A 136 -4.62 -59.94 40.67
CA GLY A 136 -3.38 -59.68 41.41
C GLY A 136 -3.37 -58.35 42.16
N GLU A 137 -2.75 -58.32 43.34
CA GLU A 137 -2.42 -57.10 44.08
C GLU A 137 -0.98 -57.16 44.60
N LEU A 138 -0.12 -56.23 44.17
CA LEU A 138 1.27 -56.15 44.63
C LEU A 138 1.57 -54.80 45.23
N GLU A 139 2.28 -54.79 46.35
CA GLU A 139 2.68 -53.57 47.05
C GLU A 139 4.13 -53.67 47.54
N ASN A 140 4.96 -52.66 47.25
CA ASN A 140 6.37 -52.58 47.67
C ASN A 140 7.23 -53.79 47.22
N VAL A 141 6.99 -54.31 46.02
CA VAL A 141 7.69 -55.48 45.46
C VAL A 141 8.76 -55.05 44.46
N THR A 142 9.94 -55.66 44.52
CA THR A 142 11.00 -55.49 43.51
C THR A 142 11.08 -56.69 42.59
N ILE A 143 11.10 -56.45 41.28
CA ILE A 143 11.06 -57.47 40.23
C ILE A 143 12.27 -57.30 39.30
N THR A 144 12.93 -58.41 39.00
CA THR A 144 13.97 -58.49 37.96
C THR A 144 13.64 -59.65 37.01
N SER A 145 13.68 -59.37 35.71
CA SER A 145 13.35 -60.35 34.65
C SER A 145 14.30 -60.19 33.45
N GLU A 146 15.47 -60.83 33.50
CA GLU A 146 16.53 -60.70 32.47
C GLU A 146 16.82 -62.03 31.75
N ASN A 147 16.23 -62.24 30.57
CA ASN A 147 16.61 -63.37 29.72
C ASN A 147 17.92 -63.06 28.94
N ARG A 148 19.02 -63.72 29.32
CA ARG A 148 20.36 -63.53 28.71
C ARG A 148 20.72 -64.51 27.58
N GLU A 149 19.84 -65.44 27.22
CA GLU A 149 20.08 -66.41 26.13
C GLU A 149 19.51 -65.89 24.80
N HIS A 150 20.32 -66.00 23.73
CA HIS A 150 20.09 -65.39 22.42
C HIS A 150 18.93 -65.98 21.59
N ASN A 151 18.12 -66.92 22.11
CA ASN A 151 17.12 -67.60 21.30
C ASN A 151 15.79 -67.89 22.02
N LYS A 152 14.71 -67.28 21.49
CA LYS A 152 13.31 -67.76 21.38
C LYS A 152 12.20 -67.41 22.40
N ALA A 153 12.38 -66.58 23.44
CA ALA A 153 11.22 -66.08 24.19
C ALA A 153 11.25 -64.56 24.43
N LEU A 154 10.18 -63.87 24.01
CA LEU A 154 9.85 -62.48 24.35
C LEU A 154 9.46 -62.47 25.84
N GLY A 155 10.23 -61.78 26.68
CA GLY A 155 10.02 -61.79 28.13
C GLY A 155 9.23 -60.56 28.58
N ASN A 156 7.97 -60.77 28.98
CA ASN A 156 7.18 -59.76 29.69
C ASN A 156 7.42 -59.95 31.19
N ALA A 157 7.86 -58.92 31.92
CA ALA A 157 8.06 -59.05 33.36
C ALA A 157 6.72 -59.31 34.07
N ILE A 158 5.69 -58.53 33.70
CA ILE A 158 4.31 -58.67 34.19
C ILE A 158 3.38 -58.74 32.97
N ILE A 159 2.52 -59.76 32.91
CA ILE A 159 1.47 -59.89 31.91
C ILE A 159 0.13 -60.26 32.56
N ALA A 160 -0.91 -59.52 32.17
CA ALA A 160 -2.30 -59.82 32.50
C ALA A 160 -3.10 -60.01 31.20
N SER A 161 -3.76 -61.16 31.05
CA SER A 161 -4.55 -61.52 29.88
C SER A 161 -5.90 -62.13 30.25
N GLU A 162 -6.82 -62.25 29.29
CA GLU A 162 -8.13 -62.90 29.43
C GLU A 162 -9.01 -62.26 30.52
N LYS A 163 -9.21 -60.94 30.48
CA LYS A 163 -10.01 -60.17 31.47
C LYS A 163 -9.43 -60.16 32.89
N SER A 164 -8.11 -60.28 33.02
CA SER A 164 -7.42 -60.22 34.30
C SER A 164 -7.45 -58.81 34.91
N LYS A 165 -7.38 -58.71 36.24
CA LYS A 165 -7.23 -57.44 36.96
C LYS A 165 -5.98 -57.41 37.82
N LEU A 166 -5.17 -56.37 37.70
CA LEU A 166 -3.92 -56.23 38.45
C LEU A 166 -3.78 -54.84 39.06
N THR A 167 -3.49 -54.79 40.36
CA THR A 167 -3.11 -53.55 41.06
C THR A 167 -1.66 -53.63 41.50
N LEU A 168 -0.85 -52.62 41.15
CA LEU A 168 0.54 -52.48 41.55
C LEU A 168 0.70 -51.17 42.34
N LYS A 169 1.27 -51.23 43.54
CA LYS A 169 1.53 -50.08 44.42
C LYS A 169 3.02 -50.02 44.76
N ASN A 170 3.71 -48.96 44.35
CA ASN A 170 5.16 -48.79 44.59
C ASN A 170 5.99 -50.03 44.18
N VAL A 171 5.72 -50.56 42.97
CA VAL A 171 6.43 -51.71 42.43
C VAL A 171 7.61 -51.24 41.60
N THR A 172 8.76 -51.91 41.74
CA THR A 172 9.96 -51.61 40.95
C THR A 172 10.31 -52.79 40.06
N VAL A 173 10.28 -52.60 38.74
CA VAL A 173 10.84 -53.54 37.76
C VAL A 173 12.19 -52.98 37.31
N THR A 174 13.30 -53.55 37.81
CA THR A 174 14.65 -53.00 37.57
C THR A 174 15.14 -53.24 36.15
N THR A 175 14.82 -54.41 35.59
CA THR A 175 15.19 -54.79 34.23
C THR A 175 14.12 -55.69 33.63
N ALA A 176 13.70 -55.37 32.40
CA ALA A 176 12.86 -56.20 31.56
C ALA A 176 13.40 -56.21 30.12
N LYS A 177 13.33 -57.36 29.44
CA LYS A 177 13.87 -57.51 28.08
C LYS A 177 13.11 -56.71 27.03
N ASP A 178 11.78 -56.77 27.07
CA ASP A 178 10.91 -56.08 26.10
C ASP A 178 9.85 -55.20 26.78
N THR A 179 9.01 -55.80 27.62
CA THR A 179 7.93 -55.11 28.33
C THR A 179 8.03 -55.32 29.83
N SER A 180 7.81 -54.24 30.58
CA SER A 180 7.66 -54.31 32.03
C SER A 180 6.25 -54.72 32.41
N ILE A 181 5.26 -54.17 31.70
CA ILE A 181 3.84 -54.43 31.94
C ILE A 181 3.18 -54.67 30.58
N THR A 182 2.41 -55.75 30.48
CA THR A 182 1.51 -56.03 29.35
C THR A 182 0.09 -56.28 29.86
N ALA A 183 -0.88 -55.50 29.38
CA ALA A 183 -2.30 -55.82 29.47
C ALA A 183 -2.79 -56.31 28.10
N ASP A 184 -3.40 -57.49 28.07
CA ASP A 184 -3.89 -58.16 26.87
C ASP A 184 -5.32 -58.66 27.07
N ASP A 185 -6.06 -58.79 25.96
CA ASP A 185 -7.40 -59.37 25.91
C ASP A 185 -8.34 -58.89 27.03
N HIS A 186 -8.78 -57.63 26.94
CA HIS A 186 -9.74 -57.00 27.86
C HIS A 186 -9.30 -56.94 29.33
N SER A 187 -7.99 -56.89 29.60
CA SER A 187 -7.46 -56.86 30.98
C SER A 187 -7.27 -55.43 31.50
N ASP A 188 -7.37 -55.26 32.82
CA ASP A 188 -7.25 -53.98 33.51
C ASP A 188 -6.04 -53.98 34.45
N ILE A 189 -5.12 -53.03 34.28
CA ILE A 189 -3.97 -52.84 35.17
C ILE A 189 -3.98 -51.43 35.76
N THR A 190 -3.84 -51.32 37.09
CA THR A 190 -3.67 -50.03 37.78
C THR A 190 -2.33 -50.00 38.51
N VAL A 191 -1.55 -48.96 38.28
CA VAL A 191 -0.24 -48.73 38.90
C VAL A 191 -0.26 -47.42 39.67
N SER A 192 0.14 -47.46 40.93
CA SER A 192 0.27 -46.27 41.80
C SER A 192 1.68 -46.22 42.37
N ASP A 193 2.48 -45.28 41.87
CA ASP A 193 3.92 -45.16 42.10
C ASP A 193 4.72 -46.38 41.60
N GLY A 194 6.01 -46.17 41.38
CA GLY A 194 6.93 -47.24 40.95
C GLY A 194 7.83 -46.85 39.78
N SER A 195 8.77 -47.73 39.48
CA SER A 195 9.77 -47.56 38.43
C SER A 195 9.87 -48.80 37.57
N PHE A 196 9.83 -48.63 36.24
CA PHE A 196 9.77 -49.74 35.29
C PHE A 196 10.85 -49.61 34.20
N GLY A 197 11.78 -50.57 34.18
CA GLY A 197 12.88 -50.68 33.22
C GLY A 197 12.48 -51.39 31.91
N GLY A 198 11.42 -50.96 31.25
CA GLY A 198 10.87 -51.61 30.04
C GLY A 198 9.48 -51.10 29.65
N THR A 199 9.01 -51.49 28.46
CA THR A 199 7.79 -50.91 27.83
C THR A 199 6.52 -51.17 28.65
N ILE A 200 5.61 -50.18 28.70
CA ILE A 200 4.23 -50.37 29.16
C ILE A 200 3.33 -50.59 27.93
N LEU A 201 2.73 -51.77 27.82
CA LEU A 201 1.96 -52.20 26.64
C LEU A 201 0.51 -52.53 27.00
N ALA A 202 -0.45 -51.90 26.34
CA ALA A 202 -1.84 -52.32 26.33
C ALA A 202 -2.24 -52.76 24.92
N LYS A 203 -2.80 -53.96 24.77
CA LYS A 203 -3.30 -54.47 23.49
C LYS A 203 -4.63 -55.21 23.64
N ASN A 204 -5.36 -55.32 22.53
CA ASN A 204 -6.63 -56.06 22.44
C ASN A 204 -7.68 -55.61 23.47
N GLU A 205 -8.14 -54.36 23.33
CA GLU A 205 -9.24 -53.78 24.14
C GLU A 205 -8.95 -53.73 25.65
N SER A 206 -7.67 -53.67 26.04
CA SER A 206 -7.23 -53.62 27.44
C SER A 206 -7.06 -52.21 27.98
N THR A 207 -7.07 -52.06 29.31
CA THR A 207 -6.88 -50.77 29.98
C THR A 207 -5.68 -50.77 30.94
N ILE A 208 -4.92 -49.67 30.94
CA ILE A 208 -3.87 -49.42 31.93
C ILE A 208 -4.01 -48.01 32.51
N THR A 209 -3.98 -47.90 33.84
CA THR A 209 -3.92 -46.61 34.55
C THR A 209 -2.58 -46.50 35.29
N LEU A 210 -1.81 -45.45 35.02
CA LEU A 210 -0.52 -45.16 35.65
C LEU A 210 -0.62 -43.87 36.47
N ASN A 211 -0.37 -43.93 37.77
CA ASN A 211 -0.31 -42.76 38.65
C ASN A 211 1.13 -42.56 39.14
N ASN A 212 1.75 -41.43 38.78
CA ASN A 212 3.11 -41.05 39.19
C ASN A 212 4.18 -42.14 38.93
N VAL A 213 4.21 -42.65 37.70
CA VAL A 213 5.11 -43.76 37.32
C VAL A 213 6.37 -43.23 36.63
N THR A 214 7.52 -43.87 36.89
CA THR A 214 8.76 -43.65 36.15
C THR A 214 9.04 -44.82 35.21
N VAL A 215 9.35 -44.53 33.94
CA VAL A 215 9.78 -45.52 32.94
C VAL A 215 11.13 -45.12 32.39
N THR A 216 12.11 -46.02 32.46
CA THR A 216 13.47 -45.80 31.95
C THR A 216 13.92 -47.00 31.12
N GLN A 217 14.94 -46.80 30.28
CA GLN A 217 15.62 -47.86 29.52
C GLN A 217 14.73 -48.66 28.54
N ALA A 218 13.50 -48.23 28.31
CA ALA A 218 12.57 -48.93 27.43
C ALA A 218 12.75 -48.53 25.95
N ASN A 219 12.49 -49.49 25.05
CA ASN A 219 12.40 -49.22 23.61
C ASN A 219 11.21 -48.28 23.33
N ASN A 220 10.02 -48.58 23.85
CA ASN A 220 8.89 -47.64 23.88
C ASN A 220 8.56 -47.33 25.34
N GLY A 221 8.26 -46.08 25.68
CA GLY A 221 7.75 -45.75 27.02
C GLY A 221 6.36 -46.30 27.23
N ILE A 222 5.45 -45.93 26.34
CA ILE A 222 4.05 -46.36 26.40
C ILE A 222 3.59 -46.75 25.01
N PHE A 223 2.94 -47.91 24.89
CA PHE A 223 2.40 -48.42 23.63
C PHE A 223 0.97 -48.93 23.80
N ALA A 224 0.03 -48.36 23.05
CA ALA A 224 -1.36 -48.82 22.99
C ALA A 224 -1.74 -49.31 21.58
N ASP A 225 -2.26 -50.53 21.51
CA ASP A 225 -2.62 -51.21 20.27
C ASP A 225 -4.02 -51.85 20.33
N ASN A 226 -4.65 -52.01 19.17
CA ASN A 226 -5.95 -52.64 18.97
C ASN A 226 -7.03 -52.20 19.99
N LYS A 227 -7.52 -50.96 19.83
CA LYS A 227 -8.58 -50.32 20.63
C LYS A 227 -8.33 -50.26 22.16
N SER A 228 -7.07 -50.30 22.58
CA SER A 228 -6.72 -50.26 23.99
C SER A 228 -6.68 -48.82 24.54
N GLN A 229 -6.73 -48.69 25.86
CA GLN A 229 -6.73 -47.39 26.54
C GLN A 229 -5.65 -47.31 27.62
N ILE A 230 -4.85 -46.24 27.61
CA ILE A 230 -3.89 -45.97 28.69
C ILE A 230 -4.11 -44.57 29.25
N THR A 231 -4.24 -44.45 30.57
CA THR A 231 -4.34 -43.18 31.28
C THR A 231 -3.10 -42.97 32.15
N VAL A 232 -2.45 -41.82 32.01
CA VAL A 232 -1.24 -41.45 32.76
C VAL A 232 -1.53 -40.18 33.56
N ASN A 233 -1.34 -40.25 34.87
CA ASN A 233 -1.53 -39.15 35.81
C ASN A 233 -0.18 -38.82 36.46
N GLY A 234 0.62 -37.99 35.79
CA GLY A 234 1.98 -37.63 36.22
C GLY A 234 3.02 -38.74 35.99
N GLY A 235 4.28 -38.43 36.26
CA GLY A 235 5.42 -39.35 36.05
C GLY A 235 6.40 -38.88 34.97
N SER A 236 7.47 -39.67 34.78
CA SER A 236 8.54 -39.40 33.81
C SER A 236 8.83 -40.63 32.95
N PHE A 237 8.92 -40.43 31.64
CA PHE A 237 9.09 -41.48 30.65
C PHE A 237 10.30 -41.12 29.78
N GLU A 238 11.47 -41.65 30.13
CA GLU A 238 12.75 -41.40 29.46
C GLU A 238 13.17 -42.64 28.67
N THR A 239 12.83 -42.65 27.38
CA THR A 239 12.84 -43.86 26.55
C THR A 239 13.33 -43.60 25.14
N LYS A 240 13.59 -44.66 24.36
CA LYS A 240 14.05 -44.51 22.97
C LYS A 240 12.97 -43.94 22.07
N ASN A 241 11.76 -44.51 22.16
CA ASN A 241 10.53 -43.98 21.60
C ASN A 241 9.64 -43.54 22.76
N GLY A 242 9.01 -42.36 22.66
CA GLY A 242 8.16 -41.84 23.73
C GLY A 242 6.84 -42.61 23.86
N VAL A 243 5.79 -42.09 23.24
CA VAL A 243 4.44 -42.66 23.28
C VAL A 243 3.98 -43.06 21.88
N THR A 244 3.52 -44.31 21.73
CA THR A 244 3.01 -44.84 20.46
C THR A 244 1.56 -45.29 20.60
N VAL A 245 0.70 -44.88 19.65
CA VAL A 245 -0.73 -45.24 19.61
C VAL A 245 -1.13 -45.67 18.22
N GLN A 246 -1.76 -46.83 18.11
CA GLN A 246 -2.24 -47.33 16.82
C GLN A 246 -3.53 -48.16 16.92
N ASN A 247 -4.11 -48.49 15.76
CA ASN A 247 -5.25 -49.39 15.60
C ASN A 247 -6.46 -49.02 16.48
N GLY A 248 -6.84 -47.73 16.49
CA GLY A 248 -8.03 -47.24 17.20
C GLY A 248 -7.86 -47.08 18.71
N SER A 249 -6.63 -47.11 19.22
CA SER A 249 -6.32 -46.99 20.65
C SER A 249 -6.29 -45.54 21.12
N THR A 250 -6.39 -45.32 22.44
CA THR A 250 -6.35 -43.97 23.02
C THR A 250 -5.38 -43.89 24.20
N ILE A 251 -4.57 -42.84 24.25
CA ILE A 251 -3.76 -42.51 25.43
C ILE A 251 -4.11 -41.11 25.93
N THR A 252 -4.34 -40.99 27.25
CA THR A 252 -4.57 -39.73 27.94
C THR A 252 -3.43 -39.45 28.91
N LEU A 253 -2.78 -38.29 28.78
CA LEU A 253 -1.64 -37.85 29.57
C LEU A 253 -2.02 -36.59 30.38
N ASN A 254 -2.02 -36.69 31.70
CA ASN A 254 -2.46 -35.64 32.61
C ASN A 254 -1.41 -35.35 33.70
N ASN A 255 -1.71 -34.34 34.52
CA ASN A 255 -1.00 -34.03 35.76
C ASN A 255 0.52 -33.83 35.56
N GLY A 256 0.91 -33.18 34.46
CA GLY A 256 2.30 -32.78 34.24
C GLY A 256 3.26 -33.92 33.84
N ALA A 257 2.74 -34.99 33.22
CA ALA A 257 3.58 -36.08 32.70
C ALA A 257 4.72 -35.56 31.80
N LYS A 258 5.92 -36.13 31.95
CA LYS A 258 7.11 -35.77 31.18
C LYS A 258 7.48 -36.91 30.23
N ILE A 259 7.44 -36.64 28.92
CA ILE A 259 7.80 -37.60 27.88
C ILE A 259 9.11 -37.15 27.23
N THR A 260 10.13 -38.01 27.23
CA THR A 260 11.41 -37.74 26.58
C THR A 260 11.79 -38.93 25.72
N SER A 261 11.79 -38.70 24.40
CA SER A 261 12.24 -39.66 23.39
C SER A 261 13.67 -39.34 22.94
N SER A 262 14.58 -40.31 23.03
CA SER A 262 16.00 -40.13 22.67
C SER A 262 16.34 -40.53 21.24
N GLU A 263 15.52 -41.36 20.57
CA GLU A 263 15.80 -41.87 19.22
C GLU A 263 14.70 -41.56 18.19
N SER A 264 13.46 -41.29 18.61
CA SER A 264 12.30 -41.20 17.70
C SER A 264 11.38 -40.02 18.00
N ASP A 265 10.11 -40.11 17.63
CA ASP A 265 9.10 -39.09 17.93
C ASP A 265 8.74 -39.08 19.42
N GLY A 266 8.33 -37.92 19.94
CA GLY A 266 7.82 -37.78 21.31
C GLY A 266 6.46 -38.47 21.46
N LEU A 267 5.46 -38.01 20.71
CA LEU A 267 4.16 -38.67 20.56
C LEU A 267 3.97 -39.12 19.11
N HIS A 268 3.68 -40.40 18.90
CA HIS A 268 3.49 -41.01 17.58
C HIS A 268 2.10 -41.67 17.50
N VAL A 269 1.22 -41.16 16.64
CA VAL A 269 -0.16 -41.65 16.50
C VAL A 269 -0.48 -42.06 15.06
N VAL A 270 -0.85 -43.33 14.85
CA VAL A 270 -1.12 -43.88 13.50
C VAL A 270 -2.51 -44.50 13.40
N GLY A 271 -3.19 -44.24 12.29
CA GLY A 271 -4.44 -44.91 11.94
C GLY A 271 -5.68 -44.20 12.45
N GLU A 272 -6.81 -44.49 11.81
CA GLU A 272 -8.10 -43.93 12.18
C GLU A 272 -8.48 -44.29 13.62
N LYS A 273 -9.18 -43.37 14.29
CA LYS A 273 -9.64 -43.50 15.69
C LYS A 273 -8.52 -43.61 16.72
N SER A 274 -7.24 -43.67 16.32
CA SER A 274 -6.11 -43.61 17.22
C SER A 274 -5.92 -42.18 17.73
N LYS A 275 -5.81 -42.01 19.05
CA LYS A 275 -5.84 -40.68 19.68
C LYS A 275 -4.88 -40.53 20.86
N VAL A 276 -4.24 -39.36 20.94
CA VAL A 276 -3.57 -38.88 22.16
C VAL A 276 -4.18 -37.57 22.63
N VAL A 277 -4.44 -37.46 23.93
CA VAL A 277 -4.81 -36.21 24.61
C VAL A 277 -3.80 -35.92 25.71
N MET A 278 -3.24 -34.71 25.74
CA MET A 278 -2.31 -34.29 26.79
C MET A 278 -2.67 -32.93 27.36
N THR A 279 -2.72 -32.82 28.70
CA THR A 279 -2.91 -31.54 29.40
C THR A 279 -1.78 -31.29 30.39
N GLY A 280 -1.04 -30.19 30.20
CA GLY A 280 0.14 -29.85 30.98
C GLY A 280 1.35 -30.75 30.67
N GLY A 281 2.47 -30.49 31.33
CA GLY A 281 3.69 -31.32 31.22
C GLY A 281 4.58 -30.94 30.05
N SER A 282 5.43 -31.88 29.64
CA SER A 282 6.43 -31.64 28.58
C SER A 282 6.63 -32.85 27.69
N VAL A 283 6.88 -32.61 26.41
CA VAL A 283 7.27 -33.62 25.42
C VAL A 283 8.56 -33.20 24.75
N THR A 284 9.53 -34.11 24.73
CA THR A 284 10.78 -33.97 23.99
C THR A 284 10.90 -35.09 22.96
N GLY A 285 11.23 -34.75 21.71
CA GLY A 285 11.40 -35.70 20.61
C GLY A 285 12.70 -35.53 19.83
N SER A 286 13.18 -36.61 19.20
CA SER A 286 14.39 -36.65 18.36
C SER A 286 14.12 -36.46 16.87
N ASN A 287 12.99 -36.91 16.33
CA ASN A 287 12.63 -36.72 14.92
C ASN A 287 11.52 -35.67 14.76
N SER A 288 10.38 -35.91 15.42
CA SER A 288 9.31 -34.93 15.63
C SER A 288 8.93 -34.90 17.11
N VAL A 289 8.50 -33.77 17.66
CA VAL A 289 7.95 -33.77 19.03
C VAL A 289 6.57 -34.42 19.01
N LEU A 290 5.71 -34.01 18.06
CA LEU A 290 4.42 -34.62 17.78
C LEU A 290 4.38 -35.12 16.33
N TYR A 291 4.00 -36.38 16.13
CA TYR A 291 3.85 -36.98 14.80
C TYR A 291 2.55 -37.77 14.69
N THR A 292 1.79 -37.53 13.62
CA THR A 292 0.62 -38.36 13.31
C THR A 292 0.44 -38.61 11.81
N ARG A 293 -0.12 -39.78 11.49
CA ARG A 293 -0.42 -40.21 10.12
C ARG A 293 -1.69 -41.06 10.01
N GLY A 294 -2.38 -40.95 8.87
CA GLY A 294 -3.38 -41.92 8.44
C GLY A 294 -4.66 -41.88 9.29
N GLY A 295 -5.16 -40.68 9.57
CA GLY A 295 -6.38 -40.49 10.39
C GLY A 295 -6.16 -40.42 11.90
N GLY A 296 -4.90 -40.43 12.36
CA GLY A 296 -4.58 -40.23 13.77
C GLY A 296 -4.89 -38.80 14.25
N TYR A 297 -5.12 -38.66 15.56
CA TYR A 297 -5.49 -37.40 16.19
C TYR A 297 -4.66 -37.14 17.46
N ILE A 298 -4.02 -35.97 17.52
CA ILE A 298 -3.29 -35.50 18.71
C ILE A 298 -3.93 -34.20 19.18
N ASN A 299 -4.27 -34.10 20.46
CA ASN A 299 -4.71 -32.84 21.09
C ASN A 299 -3.88 -32.56 22.33
N VAL A 300 -3.17 -31.43 22.33
CA VAL A 300 -2.34 -31.00 23.46
C VAL A 300 -2.82 -29.64 23.96
N LYS A 301 -2.82 -29.45 25.29
CA LYS A 301 -3.16 -28.20 25.95
C LYS A 301 -2.15 -27.86 27.04
N ASP A 302 -1.63 -26.63 27.02
CA ASP A 302 -0.67 -26.12 28.01
C ASP A 302 0.62 -26.97 28.12
N VAL A 303 1.14 -27.48 27.00
CA VAL A 303 2.30 -28.40 26.97
C VAL A 303 3.57 -27.70 26.48
N ALA A 304 4.72 -27.98 27.12
CA ALA A 304 6.03 -27.58 26.61
C ALA A 304 6.59 -28.62 25.63
N LEU A 305 6.70 -28.26 24.35
CA LEU A 305 7.19 -29.12 23.26
C LEU A 305 8.62 -28.72 22.88
N THR A 306 9.58 -29.62 23.04
CA THR A 306 10.99 -29.33 22.79
C THR A 306 11.60 -30.31 21.79
N ALA A 307 12.15 -29.79 20.71
CA ALA A 307 13.04 -30.56 19.84
C ALA A 307 14.42 -30.69 20.50
N ASN A 308 14.98 -31.90 20.56
CA ASN A 308 16.21 -32.14 21.32
C ASN A 308 17.51 -31.80 20.58
N GLY A 309 17.43 -31.31 19.34
CA GLY A 309 18.58 -30.82 18.57
C GLY A 309 19.36 -31.91 17.81
N ASN A 310 19.16 -33.20 18.11
CA ASN A 310 19.81 -34.32 17.42
C ASN A 310 19.07 -34.77 16.16
N GLY A 311 18.88 -33.84 15.21
CA GLY A 311 18.20 -34.12 13.94
C GLY A 311 16.68 -33.98 13.98
N THR A 312 16.10 -33.44 15.06
CA THR A 312 14.66 -33.16 15.16
C THR A 312 14.25 -32.08 14.20
N LYS A 313 13.39 -32.43 13.25
CA LYS A 313 13.00 -31.52 12.17
C LYS A 313 11.72 -30.76 12.51
N PHE A 314 10.80 -31.38 13.25
CA PHE A 314 9.44 -30.87 13.39
C PHE A 314 9.01 -30.73 14.85
N GLY A 315 8.43 -29.59 15.22
CA GLY A 315 7.68 -29.46 16.47
C GLY A 315 6.42 -30.32 16.41
N ALA A 316 5.56 -30.09 15.42
CA ALA A 316 4.41 -30.93 15.14
C ALA A 316 4.29 -31.27 13.64
N LEU A 317 4.08 -32.54 13.32
CA LEU A 317 3.95 -33.03 11.94
C LEU A 317 2.70 -33.90 11.77
N ALA A 318 1.73 -33.40 10.99
CA ALA A 318 0.55 -34.14 10.55
C ALA A 318 0.70 -34.59 9.09
N ARG A 319 0.48 -35.88 8.79
CA ARG A 319 0.54 -36.44 7.43
C ARG A 319 -0.69 -37.28 7.08
N ALA A 320 -1.05 -37.35 5.80
CA ALA A 320 -2.11 -38.23 5.29
C ALA A 320 -3.41 -38.18 6.13
N PHE A 321 -4.23 -37.15 5.90
CA PHE A 321 -5.56 -36.95 6.52
C PHE A 321 -5.61 -37.08 8.06
N SER A 322 -4.53 -36.74 8.76
CA SER A 322 -4.46 -36.71 10.23
C SER A 322 -4.58 -35.28 10.78
N THR A 323 -4.82 -35.15 12.09
CA THR A 323 -5.05 -33.86 12.76
C THR A 323 -4.21 -33.68 14.02
N ILE A 324 -3.61 -32.50 14.18
CA ILE A 324 -3.00 -32.06 15.44
C ILE A 324 -3.67 -30.76 15.90
N GLU A 325 -4.12 -30.72 17.15
CA GLU A 325 -4.64 -29.53 17.81
C GLU A 325 -3.73 -29.13 18.98
N LEU A 326 -3.26 -27.89 18.97
CA LEU A 326 -2.41 -27.31 20.03
C LEU A 326 -3.16 -26.14 20.67
N ASN A 327 -3.41 -26.20 21.97
CA ASN A 327 -4.27 -25.26 22.67
C ASN A 327 -3.60 -24.64 23.90
N GLY A 328 -4.10 -23.48 24.31
CA GLY A 328 -3.67 -22.79 25.53
C GLY A 328 -2.24 -22.25 25.41
N ASN A 329 -1.46 -22.33 26.48
CA ASN A 329 -0.08 -21.84 26.54
C ASN A 329 0.94 -22.84 25.99
N THR A 330 0.56 -23.66 25.00
CA THR A 330 1.44 -24.65 24.40
C THR A 330 2.61 -23.95 23.69
N THR A 331 3.84 -24.39 23.96
CA THR A 331 5.05 -23.78 23.37
C THR A 331 5.83 -24.81 22.56
N ILE A 332 6.39 -24.39 21.42
CA ILE A 332 7.30 -25.20 20.60
C ILE A 332 8.67 -24.52 20.58
N LYS A 333 9.73 -25.26 20.92
CA LYS A 333 11.11 -24.77 20.92
C LYS A 333 12.07 -25.68 20.17
N ASN A 334 13.16 -25.08 19.69
CA ASN A 334 14.32 -25.75 19.08
C ASN A 334 14.05 -26.52 17.78
N ALA A 335 12.87 -26.38 17.18
CA ALA A 335 12.53 -27.07 15.95
C ALA A 335 13.14 -26.36 14.72
N PHE A 336 13.29 -27.09 13.61
CA PHE A 336 13.59 -26.50 12.29
C PHE A 336 12.32 -26.00 11.62
N VAL A 337 11.25 -26.81 11.72
CA VAL A 337 9.90 -26.43 11.33
C VAL A 337 9.00 -26.51 12.54
N GLY A 338 8.35 -25.41 12.92
CA GLY A 338 7.50 -25.38 14.12
C GLY A 338 6.32 -26.32 13.99
N VAL A 339 5.45 -26.04 13.02
CA VAL A 339 4.34 -26.92 12.66
C VAL A 339 4.33 -27.23 11.17
N LYS A 340 4.01 -28.48 10.81
CA LYS A 340 3.90 -28.91 9.42
C LYS A 340 2.69 -29.81 9.18
N ALA A 341 1.77 -29.37 8.33
CA ALA A 341 0.72 -30.22 7.77
C ALA A 341 1.11 -30.61 6.34
N GLN A 342 1.10 -31.90 6.03
CA GLN A 342 1.53 -32.40 4.73
C GLN A 342 0.57 -33.46 4.17
N SER A 343 0.23 -33.32 2.88
CA SER A 343 -0.69 -34.17 2.13
C SER A 343 -2.16 -33.89 2.41
N GLU A 344 -2.99 -34.38 1.49
CA GLU A 344 -4.43 -34.10 1.44
C GLU A 344 -5.13 -34.37 2.78
N ASN A 345 -5.94 -33.40 3.20
CA ASN A 345 -6.71 -33.34 4.44
C ASN A 345 -5.87 -33.36 5.75
N ALA A 346 -4.54 -33.28 5.68
CA ALA A 346 -3.74 -33.09 6.88
C ALA A 346 -4.02 -31.70 7.48
N THR A 347 -4.26 -31.67 8.79
CA THR A 347 -4.74 -30.47 9.48
C THR A 347 -3.91 -30.19 10.74
N ILE A 348 -3.52 -28.93 10.92
CA ILE A 348 -3.00 -28.42 12.19
C ILE A 348 -3.79 -27.19 12.61
N LYS A 349 -4.28 -27.19 13.86
CA LYS A 349 -4.91 -26.04 14.51
C LYS A 349 -4.09 -25.64 15.74
N MET A 350 -3.73 -24.38 15.86
CA MET A 350 -3.08 -23.85 17.05
C MET A 350 -3.83 -22.64 17.57
N THR A 351 -4.24 -22.65 18.85
CA THR A 351 -4.92 -21.54 19.53
C THR A 351 -4.17 -21.15 20.79
N GLY A 352 -3.57 -19.96 20.79
CA GLY A 352 -2.66 -19.47 21.83
C GLY A 352 -1.23 -19.99 21.68
N GLY A 353 -0.36 -19.63 22.63
CA GLY A 353 0.98 -20.18 22.74
C GLY A 353 2.03 -19.54 21.81
N SER A 354 3.18 -20.20 21.68
CA SER A 354 4.30 -19.66 20.90
C SER A 354 5.13 -20.72 20.18
N ILE A 355 5.71 -20.33 19.05
CA ILE A 355 6.65 -21.11 18.26
C ILE A 355 7.98 -20.35 18.19
N GLU A 356 9.05 -20.99 18.67
CA GLU A 356 10.42 -20.47 18.70
C GLU A 356 11.34 -21.39 17.85
N ILE A 357 11.87 -20.86 16.75
CA ILE A 357 12.63 -21.63 15.73
C ILE A 357 14.13 -21.30 15.79
N THR A 358 15.02 -22.30 15.66
CA THR A 358 16.48 -22.12 15.85
C THR A 358 17.39 -22.79 14.79
N GLY A 359 16.86 -23.31 13.67
CA GLY A 359 17.59 -24.10 12.66
C GLY A 359 17.80 -23.40 11.30
N GLY A 360 18.72 -23.88 10.44
CA GLY A 360 19.20 -23.16 9.24
C GLY A 360 18.19 -22.89 8.10
N GLU A 361 17.30 -23.84 7.77
CA GLU A 361 16.18 -23.65 6.81
C GLU A 361 14.85 -23.50 7.58
N ALA A 362 14.83 -22.57 8.53
CA ALA A 362 13.75 -22.40 9.47
C ALA A 362 12.42 -21.99 8.82
N VAL A 363 11.34 -22.72 9.12
CA VAL A 363 9.96 -22.32 8.79
C VAL A 363 9.10 -22.35 10.05
N GLY A 364 8.38 -21.27 10.37
CA GLY A 364 7.51 -21.25 11.54
C GLY A 364 6.35 -22.24 11.41
N ALA A 365 5.55 -22.08 10.36
CA ALA A 365 4.44 -22.96 10.01
C ALA A 365 4.42 -23.29 8.51
N LEU A 366 4.36 -24.57 8.17
CA LEU A 366 4.39 -25.06 6.79
C LEU A 366 3.16 -25.91 6.46
N PHE A 367 2.40 -25.50 5.45
CA PHE A 367 1.26 -26.24 4.93
C PHE A 367 1.55 -26.63 3.48
N PHE A 368 1.66 -27.92 3.21
CA PHE A 368 2.09 -28.44 1.91
C PHE A 368 1.13 -29.52 1.39
N ASP A 369 0.50 -29.24 0.24
CA ASP A 369 -0.48 -30.14 -0.40
C ASP A 369 -1.63 -30.55 0.52
N THR A 370 -2.05 -29.64 1.41
CA THR A 370 -3.05 -29.97 2.44
C THR A 370 -4.46 -30.03 1.88
N LYS A 371 -4.82 -29.10 0.97
CA LYS A 371 -6.19 -28.93 0.44
C LYS A 371 -7.29 -28.84 1.52
N SER A 372 -6.91 -28.64 2.78
CA SER A 372 -7.81 -28.58 3.93
C SER A 372 -8.08 -27.12 4.30
N LYS A 373 -9.35 -26.79 4.53
CA LYS A 373 -9.78 -25.47 5.03
C LYS A 373 -9.68 -25.35 6.55
N GLU A 374 -9.34 -26.43 7.23
CA GLU A 374 -9.32 -26.52 8.69
C GLU A 374 -7.99 -26.06 9.31
N ASN A 375 -6.97 -25.82 8.51
CA ASN A 375 -5.67 -25.34 9.00
C ASN A 375 -5.78 -23.92 9.52
N MET A 376 -5.44 -23.72 10.80
CA MET A 376 -5.64 -22.44 11.46
C MET A 376 -4.57 -22.15 12.53
N LEU A 377 -4.10 -20.90 12.58
CA LEU A 377 -3.32 -20.37 13.71
C LEU A 377 -4.06 -19.17 14.29
N LYS A 378 -4.37 -19.21 15.59
CA LYS A 378 -5.09 -18.17 16.31
C LYS A 378 -4.32 -17.74 17.56
N ASP A 379 -4.12 -16.44 17.76
CA ASP A 379 -3.43 -15.88 18.93
C ASP A 379 -2.02 -16.47 19.17
N VAL A 380 -1.31 -16.79 18.08
CA VAL A 380 0.02 -17.44 18.12
C VAL A 380 1.14 -16.42 17.94
N LYS A 381 2.19 -16.53 18.76
CA LYS A 381 3.45 -15.80 18.56
C LYS A 381 4.50 -16.67 17.88
N ILE A 382 5.07 -16.23 16.76
CA ILE A 382 6.15 -16.91 16.03
C ILE A 382 7.39 -16.01 16.01
N THR A 383 8.54 -16.54 16.46
CA THR A 383 9.81 -15.79 16.50
C THR A 383 11.01 -16.70 16.31
N SER A 384 12.16 -16.12 15.96
CA SER A 384 13.46 -16.80 16.07
C SER A 384 13.85 -16.94 17.55
N GLY A 385 14.45 -18.07 17.91
CA GLY A 385 15.07 -18.30 19.22
C GLY A 385 16.56 -17.94 19.29
N LYS A 386 17.11 -17.33 18.23
CA LYS A 386 18.51 -16.91 18.15
C LYS A 386 18.62 -15.47 17.66
N ASP A 387 19.37 -14.66 18.40
CA ASP A 387 19.67 -13.28 18.00
C ASP A 387 20.40 -13.23 16.66
N GLY A 388 20.00 -12.29 15.80
CA GLY A 388 20.56 -12.13 14.44
C GLY A 388 20.13 -13.21 13.44
N PHE A 389 19.40 -14.24 13.87
CA PHE A 389 18.86 -15.27 12.98
C PHE A 389 17.45 -14.89 12.52
N PHE A 390 17.19 -14.98 11.21
CA PHE A 390 15.88 -14.75 10.60
C PHE A 390 15.30 -16.07 10.10
N ILE A 391 14.04 -16.34 10.46
CA ILE A 391 13.26 -17.44 9.89
C ILE A 391 13.14 -17.23 8.38
N GLU A 392 13.43 -18.22 7.54
CA GLU A 392 13.32 -18.06 6.08
C GLU A 392 11.88 -17.70 5.67
N LYS A 393 10.90 -18.48 6.16
CA LYS A 393 9.48 -18.20 5.99
C LYS A 393 8.75 -18.36 7.31
N GLY A 394 8.10 -17.30 7.76
CA GLY A 394 7.27 -17.33 8.95
C GLY A 394 6.13 -18.34 8.82
N ILE A 395 5.26 -18.11 7.85
CA ILE A 395 4.11 -18.98 7.53
C ILE A 395 4.10 -19.21 6.02
N SER A 396 4.05 -20.48 5.61
CA SER A 396 4.12 -20.88 4.21
C SER A 396 2.98 -21.82 3.84
N ALA A 397 2.25 -21.49 2.77
CA ALA A 397 1.27 -22.37 2.13
C ALA A 397 1.73 -22.70 0.70
N ASP A 398 1.84 -23.99 0.38
CA ASP A 398 2.28 -24.48 -0.92
C ASP A 398 1.37 -25.63 -1.43
N LYS A 399 1.31 -25.80 -2.75
CA LYS A 399 0.57 -26.84 -3.46
C LYS A 399 -0.92 -26.87 -3.10
N LYS A 400 -1.67 -25.82 -3.44
CA LYS A 400 -3.13 -25.74 -3.19
C LYS A 400 -3.50 -25.85 -1.69
N SER A 401 -2.63 -25.38 -0.81
CA SER A 401 -2.92 -25.35 0.63
C SER A 401 -3.77 -24.15 1.00
N THR A 402 -4.64 -24.31 2.01
CA THR A 402 -5.45 -23.22 2.57
C THR A 402 -5.12 -23.04 4.04
N VAL A 403 -4.96 -21.81 4.51
CA VAL A 403 -4.60 -21.49 5.90
C VAL A 403 -5.36 -20.26 6.38
N ALA A 404 -5.94 -20.31 7.58
CA ALA A 404 -6.52 -19.17 8.27
C ALA A 404 -5.61 -18.69 9.42
N LEU A 405 -5.37 -17.39 9.50
CA LEU A 405 -4.57 -16.75 10.54
C LEU A 405 -5.43 -15.71 11.26
N ASP A 406 -5.57 -15.82 12.57
CA ASP A 406 -6.37 -14.91 13.40
C ASP A 406 -5.50 -14.34 14.53
N ASN A 407 -5.23 -13.04 14.51
CA ASN A 407 -4.41 -12.33 15.50
C ASN A 407 -3.02 -12.98 15.74
N VAL A 408 -2.31 -13.30 14.66
CA VAL A 408 -0.95 -13.87 14.73
C VAL A 408 0.10 -12.75 14.85
N THR A 409 1.10 -12.95 15.70
CA THR A 409 2.27 -12.07 15.79
C THR A 409 3.51 -12.79 15.27
N LEU A 410 4.20 -12.20 14.31
CA LEU A 410 5.37 -12.79 13.68
C LEU A 410 6.51 -11.78 13.60
N THR A 411 7.65 -12.15 14.20
CA THR A 411 8.86 -11.33 14.24
C THR A 411 10.08 -12.11 13.74
N GLN A 412 11.10 -11.40 13.25
CA GLN A 412 12.39 -11.98 12.83
C GLN A 412 12.27 -13.04 11.73
N ALA A 413 11.51 -12.75 10.66
CA ALA A 413 11.51 -13.58 9.44
C ALA A 413 12.07 -12.82 8.23
N LYS A 414 12.54 -13.52 7.20
CA LYS A 414 12.84 -12.92 5.90
C LYS A 414 11.54 -12.62 5.14
N THR A 415 10.64 -13.60 5.09
CA THR A 415 9.26 -13.42 4.62
C THR A 415 8.29 -13.85 5.70
N ALA A 416 7.37 -12.98 6.10
CA ALA A 416 6.41 -13.32 7.15
C ALA A 416 5.33 -14.28 6.65
N ILE A 417 4.71 -13.98 5.51
CA ILE A 417 3.69 -14.83 4.88
C ILE A 417 4.05 -15.11 3.43
N PHE A 418 4.07 -16.39 3.06
CA PHE A 418 4.39 -16.85 1.72
C PHE A 418 3.31 -17.81 1.19
N ALA A 419 2.71 -17.50 0.04
CA ALA A 419 1.75 -18.36 -0.64
C ALA A 419 2.23 -18.71 -2.06
N ASN A 420 2.30 -20.01 -2.36
CA ASN A 420 2.80 -20.54 -3.62
C ASN A 420 1.91 -21.64 -4.19
N ASP A 421 1.93 -21.74 -5.53
CA ASP A 421 1.27 -22.78 -6.32
C ASP A 421 -0.22 -22.96 -5.97
N ASN A 422 -1.02 -21.95 -6.33
CA ASN A 422 -2.48 -21.91 -6.14
C ASN A 422 -2.93 -22.05 -4.68
N SER A 423 -2.12 -21.60 -3.73
CA SER A 423 -2.44 -21.65 -2.29
C SER A 423 -3.21 -20.41 -1.84
N THR A 424 -3.96 -20.52 -0.75
CA THR A 424 -4.77 -19.44 -0.17
C THR A 424 -4.42 -19.21 1.29
N ILE A 425 -4.15 -17.97 1.68
CA ILE A 425 -3.96 -17.58 3.09
C ILE A 425 -4.92 -16.43 3.41
N ALA A 426 -5.75 -16.62 4.44
CA ALA A 426 -6.65 -15.60 4.96
C ALA A 426 -6.14 -15.11 6.32
N VAL A 427 -6.02 -13.79 6.48
CA VAL A 427 -5.47 -13.13 7.67
C VAL A 427 -6.51 -12.18 8.26
N SER A 428 -6.73 -12.29 9.56
CA SER A 428 -7.61 -11.45 10.37
C SER A 428 -6.77 -10.80 11.48
N GLY A 429 -6.36 -9.55 11.27
CA GLY A 429 -5.50 -8.80 12.19
C GLY A 429 -4.09 -9.38 12.34
N GLY A 430 -3.39 -8.97 13.40
CA GLY A 430 -2.04 -9.41 13.70
C GLY A 430 -0.92 -8.46 13.21
N THR A 431 0.31 -8.83 13.53
CA THR A 431 1.54 -8.06 13.22
C THR A 431 2.54 -8.97 12.53
N PHE A 432 3.06 -8.52 11.39
CA PHE A 432 3.97 -9.28 10.54
C PHE A 432 5.20 -8.44 10.22
N GLU A 433 6.31 -8.77 10.85
CA GLU A 433 7.61 -8.13 10.65
C GLU A 433 8.54 -9.05 9.87
N ALA A 434 9.11 -8.51 8.79
CA ALA A 434 9.97 -9.23 7.89
C ALA A 434 11.19 -8.40 7.46
N LYS A 435 12.25 -9.08 7.04
CA LYS A 435 13.44 -8.46 6.48
C LYS A 435 13.25 -8.12 5.00
N GLU A 436 12.81 -9.10 4.21
CA GLU A 436 12.61 -8.99 2.75
C GLU A 436 11.13 -8.72 2.45
N ALA A 437 10.55 -9.34 1.42
CA ALA A 437 9.12 -9.21 1.15
C ALA A 437 8.30 -9.71 2.35
N ALA A 438 7.50 -8.86 2.99
CA ALA A 438 6.77 -9.24 4.19
C ALA A 438 5.62 -10.20 3.87
N ILE A 439 4.80 -9.87 2.88
CA ILE A 439 3.71 -10.70 2.39
C ILE A 439 3.92 -10.98 0.91
N PHE A 440 4.07 -12.25 0.53
CA PHE A 440 4.43 -12.65 -0.82
C PHE A 440 3.49 -13.73 -1.38
N ALA A 441 2.80 -13.40 -2.48
CA ALA A 441 1.98 -14.32 -3.26
C ALA A 441 2.57 -14.55 -4.67
N GLN A 442 2.71 -15.82 -5.06
CA GLN A 442 3.17 -16.18 -6.41
C GLN A 442 2.47 -17.42 -6.97
N ASN A 443 2.66 -17.67 -8.28
CA ASN A 443 2.16 -18.85 -8.99
C ASN A 443 0.65 -19.12 -8.77
N GLY A 444 -0.18 -18.09 -8.98
CA GLY A 444 -1.64 -18.20 -8.89
C GLY A 444 -2.21 -18.22 -7.46
N SER A 445 -1.39 -17.89 -6.46
CA SER A 445 -1.80 -17.91 -5.05
C SER A 445 -2.55 -16.64 -4.65
N THR A 446 -3.39 -16.73 -3.62
CA THR A 446 -4.18 -15.62 -3.10
C THR A 446 -3.91 -15.39 -1.61
N ILE A 447 -3.62 -14.15 -1.22
CA ILE A 447 -3.54 -13.74 0.18
C ILE A 447 -4.60 -12.67 0.43
N THR A 448 -5.36 -12.80 1.52
CA THR A 448 -6.37 -11.80 1.93
C THR A 448 -6.08 -11.36 3.35
N LEU A 449 -5.93 -10.05 3.58
CA LEU A 449 -5.66 -9.43 4.88
C LEU A 449 -6.80 -8.51 5.28
N ASN A 450 -7.37 -8.71 6.46
CA ASN A 450 -8.47 -7.90 7.00
C ASN A 450 -8.18 -7.50 8.45
N ASN A 451 -9.06 -6.68 9.03
CA ASN A 451 -9.07 -6.31 10.44
C ASN A 451 -7.77 -5.62 10.88
N ASP A 452 -7.34 -4.61 10.11
CA ASP A 452 -6.23 -3.70 10.44
C ASP A 452 -4.88 -4.37 10.75
N ALA A 453 -4.52 -5.41 9.98
CA ALA A 453 -3.21 -6.05 10.07
C ALA A 453 -2.06 -5.03 9.89
N LYS A 454 -0.96 -5.22 10.63
CA LYS A 454 0.24 -4.38 10.57
C LYS A 454 1.38 -5.12 9.89
N ILE A 455 1.89 -4.56 8.80
CA ILE A 455 2.92 -5.18 7.97
C ILE A 455 4.14 -4.28 7.94
N THR A 456 5.30 -4.83 8.25
CA THR A 456 6.58 -4.11 8.20
C THR A 456 7.63 -4.95 7.51
N SER A 457 8.23 -4.40 6.46
CA SER A 457 9.48 -4.88 5.86
C SER A 457 10.61 -3.91 6.18
N SER A 458 11.77 -4.42 6.62
CA SER A 458 12.93 -3.58 6.95
C SER A 458 13.88 -3.33 5.77
N GLU A 459 13.96 -4.23 4.80
CA GLU A 459 14.88 -4.15 3.64
C GLU A 459 14.21 -4.47 2.29
N GLY A 460 12.97 -4.95 2.28
CA GLY A 460 12.26 -5.37 1.07
C GLY A 460 10.90 -4.70 0.87
N ASP A 461 10.02 -5.44 0.21
CA ASP A 461 8.67 -4.97 -0.14
C ASP A 461 7.66 -5.26 0.97
N GLY A 462 6.65 -4.40 1.10
CA GLY A 462 5.53 -4.65 2.02
C GLY A 462 4.67 -5.82 1.53
N LEU A 463 3.93 -5.59 0.43
CA LEU A 463 3.13 -6.61 -0.26
C LEU A 463 3.71 -6.86 -1.65
N TYR A 464 3.96 -8.12 -1.99
CA TYR A 464 4.53 -8.52 -3.28
C TYR A 464 3.69 -9.61 -3.96
N ALA A 465 3.17 -9.32 -5.16
CA ALA A 465 2.40 -10.26 -5.97
C ALA A 465 3.10 -10.49 -7.33
N VAL A 466 3.41 -11.76 -7.65
CA VAL A 466 4.19 -12.11 -8.86
C VAL A 466 3.48 -13.15 -9.70
N GLY A 467 3.40 -12.90 -11.00
CA GLY A 467 2.88 -13.84 -11.99
C GLY A 467 1.37 -13.76 -12.13
N GLU A 468 0.87 -14.25 -13.26
CA GLU A 468 -0.56 -14.30 -13.55
C GLU A 468 -1.34 -14.98 -12.43
N LYS A 469 -2.54 -14.44 -12.15
CA LYS A 469 -3.50 -14.95 -11.15
C LYS A 469 -3.02 -14.88 -9.70
N SER A 470 -1.80 -14.42 -9.42
CA SER A 470 -1.34 -14.15 -8.06
C SER A 470 -1.99 -12.87 -7.53
N LYS A 471 -2.66 -12.96 -6.38
CA LYS A 471 -3.53 -11.90 -5.86
C LYS A 471 -3.24 -11.60 -4.39
N ILE A 472 -3.19 -10.32 -4.05
CA ILE A 472 -3.21 -9.86 -2.66
C ILE A 472 -4.37 -8.88 -2.47
N PHE A 473 -5.19 -9.11 -1.45
CA PHE A 473 -6.27 -8.24 -1.03
C PHE A 473 -6.01 -7.74 0.38
N MET A 474 -6.18 -6.44 0.65
CA MET A 474 -6.07 -5.90 2.01
C MET A 474 -7.16 -4.87 2.30
N THR A 475 -7.82 -4.96 3.46
CA THR A 475 -8.77 -3.94 3.95
C THR A 475 -8.33 -3.42 5.31
N GLY A 476 -8.15 -2.10 5.43
CA GLY A 476 -7.64 -1.47 6.65
C GLY A 476 -6.16 -1.73 6.89
N GLY A 477 -5.61 -1.19 7.98
CA GLY A 477 -4.25 -1.44 8.43
C GLY A 477 -3.16 -0.57 7.81
N SER A 478 -1.91 -0.89 8.17
CA SER A 478 -0.73 -0.12 7.77
C SER A 478 0.36 -1.01 7.20
N ILE A 479 0.93 -0.61 6.07
CA ILE A 479 2.05 -1.30 5.43
C ILE A 479 3.26 -0.37 5.41
N THR A 480 4.38 -0.86 5.94
CA THR A 480 5.68 -0.22 5.84
C THR A 480 6.62 -1.08 5.00
N GLY A 481 7.19 -0.51 3.93
CA GLY A 481 8.17 -1.18 3.08
C GLY A 481 9.46 -0.36 2.94
N SER A 482 10.62 -1.01 2.77
CA SER A 482 11.90 -0.31 2.64
C SER A 482 12.23 -0.01 1.18
N ASN A 483 11.90 -0.96 0.30
CA ASN A 483 11.95 -0.78 -1.14
C ASN A 483 10.59 -0.24 -1.63
N LYS A 484 9.63 -1.12 -1.95
CA LYS A 484 8.28 -0.71 -2.37
C LYS A 484 7.26 -1.09 -1.31
N VAL A 485 6.24 -0.27 -1.09
CA VAL A 485 5.18 -0.66 -0.13
C VAL A 485 4.27 -1.71 -0.77
N LEU A 486 3.83 -1.47 -2.00
CA LEU A 486 3.07 -2.42 -2.83
C LEU A 486 3.84 -2.70 -4.12
N HIS A 487 3.98 -3.98 -4.49
CA HIS A 487 4.68 -4.39 -5.70
C HIS A 487 3.90 -5.47 -6.45
N ALA A 488 3.43 -5.17 -7.66
CA ALA A 488 2.81 -6.12 -8.56
C ALA A 488 3.70 -6.32 -9.79
N LYS A 489 4.05 -7.58 -10.11
CA LYS A 489 4.97 -7.91 -11.21
C LYS A 489 4.49 -9.07 -12.07
N GLY A 490 4.69 -8.97 -13.39
CA GLY A 490 4.44 -10.04 -14.36
C GLY A 490 3.00 -10.57 -14.35
N GLY A 491 2.01 -9.69 -14.26
CA GLY A 491 0.59 -10.08 -14.15
C GLY A 491 0.06 -10.27 -12.72
N GLY A 492 0.86 -9.90 -11.72
CA GLY A 492 0.41 -9.86 -10.32
C GLY A 492 -0.68 -8.81 -10.09
N TYR A 493 -1.57 -9.07 -9.15
CA TYR A 493 -2.70 -8.20 -8.83
C TYR A 493 -2.75 -7.86 -7.33
N ILE A 494 -2.74 -6.58 -7.00
CA ILE A 494 -2.89 -6.09 -5.62
C ILE A 494 -4.11 -5.16 -5.56
N ASN A 495 -5.03 -5.45 -4.65
CA ASN A 495 -6.15 -4.57 -4.34
C ASN A 495 -6.15 -4.26 -2.85
N VAL A 496 -6.03 -3.00 -2.50
CA VAL A 496 -6.03 -2.53 -1.11
C VAL A 496 -7.14 -1.52 -0.90
N LYS A 497 -7.75 -1.51 0.28
CA LYS A 497 -8.83 -0.60 0.64
C LYS A 497 -8.59 0.03 2.00
N ASP A 498 -8.73 1.35 2.09
CA ASP A 498 -8.66 2.11 3.35
C ASP A 498 -7.32 1.90 4.11
N VAL A 499 -6.19 2.01 3.41
CA VAL A 499 -4.85 1.67 3.94
C VAL A 499 -3.92 2.89 4.10
N THR A 500 -2.95 2.76 5.02
CA THR A 500 -1.81 3.68 5.11
C THR A 500 -0.53 3.00 4.63
N LEU A 501 0.15 3.64 3.67
CA LEU A 501 1.40 3.19 3.07
C LEU A 501 2.55 4.10 3.51
N LYS A 502 3.65 3.51 3.97
CA LYS A 502 4.84 4.23 4.39
C LYS A 502 6.11 3.56 3.89
N THR A 503 7.08 4.33 3.43
CA THR A 503 8.44 3.83 3.18
C THR A 503 9.35 4.09 4.39
N ASN A 504 10.26 3.16 4.72
CA ASN A 504 11.22 3.29 5.84
C ASN A 504 12.71 3.16 5.45
N GLY A 505 13.03 2.85 4.19
CA GLY A 505 14.41 2.69 3.73
C GLY A 505 15.17 4.00 3.57
N GLU A 506 16.50 3.92 3.47
CA GLU A 506 17.38 5.06 3.13
C GLU A 506 17.37 5.34 1.61
N ARG A 507 17.22 4.29 0.78
CA ARG A 507 17.07 4.36 -0.69
C ARG A 507 15.59 4.25 -1.09
N LYS A 508 14.80 5.26 -0.74
CA LYS A 508 13.32 5.21 -0.75
C LYS A 508 12.79 5.00 -2.17
N HIS A 509 12.05 3.90 -2.42
CA HIS A 509 11.37 3.67 -3.70
C HIS A 509 9.87 3.99 -3.58
N ALA A 510 9.03 3.29 -4.36
CA ALA A 510 7.66 3.70 -4.61
C ALA A 510 6.67 3.27 -3.51
N GLY A 511 5.64 4.10 -3.27
CA GLY A 511 4.47 3.70 -2.48
C GLY A 511 3.74 2.52 -3.13
N ALA A 512 3.40 2.64 -4.41
CA ALA A 512 2.89 1.53 -5.22
C ALA A 512 3.68 1.39 -6.52
N PHE A 513 4.16 0.19 -6.81
CA PHE A 513 4.91 -0.14 -8.02
C PHE A 513 4.26 -1.28 -8.80
N ALA A 514 3.77 -0.98 -10.00
CA ALA A 514 3.32 -1.98 -10.95
C ALA A 514 4.34 -2.09 -12.10
N ASP A 515 4.89 -3.28 -12.29
CA ASP A 515 5.96 -3.57 -13.24
C ASP A 515 5.55 -4.71 -14.18
N ASP A 516 5.87 -4.59 -15.46
CA ASP A 516 5.55 -5.57 -16.51
C ASP A 516 4.06 -5.63 -16.90
N ILE A 517 3.80 -6.28 -18.04
CA ILE A 517 2.48 -6.34 -18.66
C ILE A 517 1.45 -7.02 -17.74
N ASN A 518 0.22 -6.50 -17.76
CA ASN A 518 -0.91 -7.01 -16.98
C ASN A 518 -0.76 -6.92 -15.45
N SER A 519 0.33 -6.35 -14.92
CA SER A 519 0.43 -6.05 -13.49
C SER A 519 -0.53 -4.93 -13.10
N VAL A 520 -1.30 -5.13 -12.04
CA VAL A 520 -2.36 -4.20 -11.63
C VAL A 520 -2.30 -3.91 -10.14
N ILE A 521 -2.38 -2.63 -9.78
CA ILE A 521 -2.61 -2.18 -8.41
C ILE A 521 -3.89 -1.32 -8.36
N GLU A 522 -4.80 -1.65 -7.45
CA GLU A 522 -6.02 -0.88 -7.19
C GLU A 522 -6.04 -0.38 -5.75
N LEU A 523 -6.07 0.95 -5.60
CA LEU A 523 -6.18 1.65 -4.33
C LEU A 523 -7.64 2.10 -4.14
N LYS A 524 -8.39 1.39 -3.31
CA LYS A 524 -9.81 1.59 -3.04
C LYS A 524 -10.03 2.38 -1.75
N GLY A 525 -11.15 3.09 -1.66
CA GLY A 525 -11.43 3.96 -0.52
C GLY A 525 -10.34 5.00 -0.30
N LYS A 526 -10.02 5.27 0.96
CA LYS A 526 -9.02 6.28 1.34
C LYS A 526 -7.63 5.68 1.48
N THR A 527 -6.69 6.13 0.65
CA THR A 527 -5.29 5.71 0.73
C THR A 527 -4.38 6.89 1.03
N THR A 528 -3.54 6.75 2.06
CA THR A 528 -2.51 7.73 2.41
C THR A 528 -1.12 7.13 2.21
N ILE A 529 -0.27 7.80 1.42
CA ILE A 529 1.10 7.39 1.11
C ILE A 529 2.06 8.46 1.64
N THR A 530 3.01 8.08 2.48
CA THR A 530 3.94 9.03 3.13
C THR A 530 5.41 8.60 3.05
N ASN A 531 6.31 9.60 3.11
CA ASN A 531 7.77 9.43 3.15
C ASN A 531 8.36 8.77 1.89
N VAL A 532 7.68 8.92 0.75
CA VAL A 532 8.04 8.27 -0.52
C VAL A 532 8.90 9.16 -1.42
N PHE A 533 9.74 8.53 -2.23
CA PHE A 533 10.39 9.18 -3.37
C PHE A 533 9.50 9.19 -4.62
N CYS A 534 8.76 8.09 -4.83
CA CYS A 534 7.72 8.00 -5.84
C CYS A 534 6.40 7.57 -5.19
N GLY A 535 5.31 8.32 -5.33
CA GLY A 535 4.02 7.90 -4.78
C GLY A 535 3.49 6.65 -5.50
N LEU A 536 3.23 6.80 -6.81
CA LEU A 536 2.79 5.72 -7.70
C LEU A 536 3.73 5.60 -8.89
N LEU A 537 4.18 4.39 -9.20
CA LEU A 537 5.01 4.09 -10.36
C LEU A 537 4.41 2.92 -11.17
N ALA A 538 4.06 3.18 -12.42
CA ALA A 538 3.58 2.15 -13.35
C ALA A 538 4.50 2.04 -14.56
N MET A 539 4.97 0.84 -14.89
CA MET A 539 5.88 0.60 -16.01
C MET A 539 5.39 -0.53 -16.93
N TYR A 540 5.76 -0.46 -18.21
CA TYR A 540 5.71 -1.56 -19.19
C TYR A 540 4.35 -2.25 -19.34
N GLY A 541 3.29 -1.49 -19.63
CA GLY A 541 1.95 -2.02 -19.87
C GLY A 541 1.15 -2.37 -18.62
N SER A 542 1.66 -2.02 -17.44
CA SER A 542 0.95 -2.15 -16.17
C SER A 542 -0.11 -1.06 -15.97
N LYS A 543 -0.94 -1.23 -14.93
CA LYS A 543 -2.00 -0.30 -14.57
C LYS A 543 -2.08 -0.03 -13.07
N ILE A 544 -2.20 1.23 -12.68
CA ILE A 544 -2.55 1.63 -11.31
C ILE A 544 -3.85 2.43 -11.33
N THR A 545 -4.75 2.16 -10.39
CA THR A 545 -5.95 2.98 -10.18
C THR A 545 -6.11 3.40 -8.73
N SER A 546 -6.64 4.59 -8.47
CA SER A 546 -6.97 5.06 -7.12
C SER A 546 -8.35 5.71 -7.02
N GLU A 547 -8.92 5.70 -5.82
CA GLU A 547 -10.11 6.49 -5.44
C GLU A 547 -9.67 7.74 -4.66
N GLU A 548 -9.84 7.82 -3.34
CA GLU A 548 -9.33 8.93 -2.53
C GLU A 548 -7.85 8.70 -2.19
N LEU A 549 -6.98 9.61 -2.63
CA LEU A 549 -5.53 9.46 -2.57
C LEU A 549 -4.86 10.69 -1.96
N THR A 550 -4.02 10.49 -0.96
CA THR A 550 -3.11 11.51 -0.44
C THR A 550 -1.67 11.00 -0.54
N ILE A 551 -0.81 11.72 -1.24
CA ILE A 551 0.62 11.44 -1.34
C ILE A 551 1.39 12.61 -0.72
N THR A 552 2.17 12.32 0.30
CA THR A 552 3.15 13.25 0.87
C THR A 552 4.54 12.69 0.64
N GLY A 553 5.27 13.31 -0.29
CA GLY A 553 6.66 12.94 -0.60
C GLY A 553 7.65 13.34 0.49
N GLN A 554 8.92 13.06 0.23
CA GLN A 554 10.03 13.63 0.99
C GLN A 554 10.66 14.75 0.16
N GLU A 555 10.58 15.98 0.65
CA GLU A 555 11.26 17.12 0.03
C GLU A 555 12.77 16.96 0.26
N THR A 556 13.51 16.63 -0.80
CA THR A 556 14.96 16.53 -0.79
C THR A 556 15.54 17.33 -1.96
N ASP A 557 16.36 18.33 -1.67
CA ASP A 557 17.10 19.09 -2.69
C ASP A 557 18.35 18.35 -3.20
N ASP A 558 18.83 17.39 -2.42
CA ASP A 558 20.06 16.64 -2.65
C ASP A 558 19.78 15.15 -2.88
N TYR A 559 19.92 14.68 -4.11
CA TYR A 559 20.18 13.27 -4.38
C TYR A 559 21.32 13.13 -5.39
N GLU A 560 22.31 12.32 -5.05
CA GLU A 560 23.62 12.15 -5.70
C GLU A 560 23.56 11.69 -7.18
N ASP A 561 22.36 11.38 -7.70
CA ASP A 561 22.14 10.79 -9.04
C ASP A 561 21.19 11.62 -9.94
N GLY A 562 20.87 12.85 -9.54
CA GLY A 562 20.06 13.78 -10.36
C GLY A 562 18.59 13.40 -10.59
N THR A 563 18.07 12.35 -9.92
CA THR A 563 16.68 11.92 -10.06
C THR A 563 15.75 12.73 -9.14
N LEU A 564 14.63 13.22 -9.66
CA LEU A 564 13.64 14.00 -8.92
C LEU A 564 12.58 13.12 -8.25
N SER A 565 12.16 13.48 -7.03
CA SER A 565 11.00 12.84 -6.38
C SER A 565 9.72 13.11 -7.18
N THR A 566 8.87 12.10 -7.32
CA THR A 566 7.66 12.14 -8.17
C THR A 566 6.41 11.75 -7.38
N GLY A 567 5.31 12.48 -7.53
CA GLY A 567 4.02 12.05 -6.99
C GLY A 567 3.53 10.80 -7.72
N VAL A 568 3.36 10.92 -9.04
CA VAL A 568 2.84 9.85 -9.91
C VAL A 568 3.69 9.78 -11.17
N ASN A 569 4.16 8.58 -11.53
CA ASN A 569 5.01 8.37 -12.69
C ASN A 569 4.55 7.15 -13.51
N ALA A 570 4.39 7.34 -14.82
CA ALA A 570 4.01 6.29 -15.75
C ALA A 570 5.01 6.19 -16.92
N PHE A 571 5.44 4.96 -17.24
CA PHE A 571 6.35 4.63 -18.34
C PHE A 571 5.75 3.54 -19.22
N GLY A 572 5.18 3.90 -20.37
CA GLY A 572 4.45 2.95 -21.22
C GLY A 572 3.32 2.21 -20.51
N ALA A 573 2.67 2.88 -19.56
CA ALA A 573 1.69 2.32 -18.63
C ALA A 573 0.50 3.28 -18.42
N VAL A 574 -0.52 2.85 -17.68
CA VAL A 574 -1.73 3.66 -17.42
C VAL A 574 -1.93 3.88 -15.92
N ILE A 575 -2.14 5.14 -15.53
CA ILE A 575 -2.56 5.49 -14.17
C ILE A 575 -3.89 6.27 -14.22
N GLU A 576 -4.91 5.78 -13.51
CA GLU A 576 -6.23 6.44 -13.40
C GLU A 576 -6.53 6.82 -11.95
N LEU A 577 -6.68 8.11 -11.67
CA LEU A 577 -6.97 8.68 -10.36
C LEU A 577 -8.44 9.12 -10.37
N LYS A 578 -9.33 8.38 -9.69
CA LYS A 578 -10.80 8.46 -9.85
C LYS A 578 -11.54 9.23 -8.75
N GLY A 579 -10.82 9.64 -7.72
CA GLY A 579 -11.38 10.39 -6.60
C GLY A 579 -10.46 11.53 -6.19
N LYS A 580 -10.81 12.20 -5.09
CA LYS A 580 -10.04 13.31 -4.55
C LYS A 580 -8.58 12.92 -4.38
N THR A 581 -7.70 13.62 -5.09
CA THR A 581 -6.27 13.37 -5.07
C THR A 581 -5.53 14.60 -4.54
N THR A 582 -4.69 14.40 -3.53
CA THR A 582 -3.77 15.43 -3.01
C THR A 582 -2.34 14.92 -3.12
N ILE A 583 -1.47 15.68 -3.79
CA ILE A 583 -0.05 15.39 -3.94
C ILE A 583 0.73 16.60 -3.44
N GLU A 584 1.61 16.41 -2.47
CA GLU A 584 2.40 17.47 -1.85
C GLU A 584 3.82 17.00 -1.50
N LYS A 585 4.74 17.95 -1.31
CA LYS A 585 6.15 17.71 -0.92
C LYS A 585 6.90 16.80 -1.89
N VAL A 586 6.67 16.98 -3.19
CA VAL A 586 7.37 16.28 -4.28
C VAL A 586 8.02 17.28 -5.22
N ASN A 587 9.10 16.91 -5.89
CA ASN A 587 9.70 17.77 -6.91
C ASN A 587 8.86 17.82 -8.18
N VAL A 588 8.33 16.66 -8.59
CA VAL A 588 7.47 16.52 -9.77
C VAL A 588 6.10 16.00 -9.35
N GLY A 589 5.02 16.69 -9.73
CA GLY A 589 3.66 16.26 -9.44
C GLY A 589 3.30 14.97 -10.19
N LEU A 590 3.14 15.07 -11.50
CA LEU A 590 2.82 13.95 -12.40
C LEU A 590 3.85 13.85 -13.53
N ALA A 591 4.26 12.63 -13.89
CA ALA A 591 5.20 12.35 -14.96
C ALA A 591 4.66 11.27 -15.91
N ALA A 592 4.41 11.61 -17.18
CA ALA A 592 3.95 10.66 -18.20
C ALA A 592 4.99 10.54 -19.32
N THR A 593 5.61 9.36 -19.46
CA THR A 593 6.65 9.08 -20.46
C THR A 593 6.35 7.83 -21.29
N SER A 594 6.93 7.73 -22.49
CA SER A 594 7.01 6.51 -23.31
C SER A 594 5.65 5.88 -23.68
N ASN A 595 4.73 6.66 -24.26
CA ASN A 595 3.34 6.25 -24.56
C ASN A 595 2.50 5.91 -23.31
N SER A 596 2.82 6.50 -22.16
CA SER A 596 1.98 6.34 -20.97
C SER A 596 0.81 7.33 -20.95
N THR A 597 -0.15 7.04 -20.07
CA THR A 597 -1.30 7.91 -19.87
C THR A 597 -1.60 8.05 -18.38
N ILE A 598 -1.69 9.28 -17.90
CA ILE A 598 -2.17 9.61 -16.55
C ILE A 598 -3.48 10.37 -16.69
N LYS A 599 -4.54 9.88 -16.03
CA LYS A 599 -5.87 10.52 -16.04
C LYS A 599 -6.35 10.80 -14.63
N MET A 600 -6.75 12.04 -14.37
CA MET A 600 -7.57 12.40 -13.21
C MET A 600 -9.03 12.50 -13.65
N VAL A 601 -9.87 11.61 -13.14
CA VAL A 601 -11.29 11.50 -13.49
C VAL A 601 -12.15 11.73 -12.25
N ASN A 602 -12.43 13.00 -11.93
CA ASN A 602 -13.24 13.37 -10.77
C ASN A 602 -14.60 13.96 -11.14
N GLY A 603 -15.53 13.94 -10.18
CA GLY A 603 -16.82 14.63 -10.24
C GLY A 603 -16.68 16.16 -10.28
N THR A 604 -17.78 16.90 -10.31
CA THR A 604 -17.87 18.31 -10.78
C THR A 604 -17.16 19.42 -9.96
N ALA A 605 -16.40 19.11 -8.90
CA ALA A 605 -15.79 20.11 -8.01
C ALA A 605 -14.24 20.09 -8.08
N LYS A 606 -13.59 21.28 -7.98
CA LYS A 606 -12.12 21.44 -7.89
C LYS A 606 -11.56 20.88 -6.58
N GLU A 607 -11.53 19.56 -6.45
CA GLU A 607 -11.12 18.85 -5.23
C GLU A 607 -9.68 18.31 -5.31
N ASN A 608 -9.09 18.26 -6.51
CA ASN A 608 -7.73 17.77 -6.70
C ASN A 608 -6.69 18.87 -6.42
N LYS A 609 -5.58 18.48 -5.79
CA LYS A 609 -4.50 19.38 -5.41
C LYS A 609 -3.14 18.77 -5.76
N ILE A 610 -2.29 19.53 -6.45
CA ILE A 610 -0.89 19.19 -6.75
C ILE A 610 -0.02 20.36 -6.28
N GLU A 611 0.86 20.12 -5.32
CA GLU A 611 1.87 21.09 -4.87
C GLU A 611 3.26 20.51 -5.11
N ALA A 612 3.84 20.86 -6.26
CA ALA A 612 5.17 20.44 -6.66
C ALA A 612 6.19 21.54 -6.40
N THR A 613 7.38 21.20 -5.92
CA THR A 613 8.43 22.19 -5.65
C THR A 613 9.15 22.64 -6.93
N LYS A 614 9.17 21.80 -7.98
CA LYS A 614 9.83 22.12 -9.26
C LYS A 614 8.86 22.10 -10.44
N ILE A 615 8.25 20.95 -10.73
CA ILE A 615 7.46 20.75 -11.96
C ILE A 615 6.08 20.18 -11.62
N ALA A 616 4.98 20.81 -12.01
CA ALA A 616 3.67 20.21 -11.78
C ALA A 616 3.45 19.01 -12.70
N LEU A 617 3.66 19.18 -14.01
CA LEU A 617 3.44 18.17 -15.04
C LEU A 617 4.67 17.98 -15.91
N PHE A 618 5.22 16.76 -15.93
CA PHE A 618 6.35 16.38 -16.77
C PHE A 618 5.91 15.37 -17.85
N ILE A 619 6.21 15.63 -19.11
CA ILE A 619 5.77 14.78 -20.22
C ILE A 619 6.89 14.56 -21.25
N SER A 620 7.04 13.32 -21.72
CA SER A 620 7.97 13.03 -22.82
C SER A 620 7.54 11.80 -23.63
N ASN A 621 8.15 11.60 -24.80
CA ASN A 621 8.04 10.37 -25.58
C ASN A 621 6.59 9.87 -25.78
N ASN A 622 5.69 10.74 -26.26
CA ASN A 622 4.26 10.45 -26.46
C ASN A 622 3.46 10.23 -25.17
N GLY A 623 3.84 10.87 -24.07
CA GLY A 623 3.06 10.84 -22.85
C GLY A 623 1.75 11.65 -22.98
N HIS A 624 0.72 11.20 -22.28
CA HIS A 624 -0.58 11.85 -22.22
C HIS A 624 -1.00 12.14 -20.78
N ILE A 625 -1.37 13.38 -20.48
CA ILE A 625 -1.92 13.76 -19.16
C ILE A 625 -3.29 14.43 -19.35
N ASP A 626 -4.33 13.84 -18.75
CA ASP A 626 -5.66 14.43 -18.67
C ASP A 626 -5.95 14.85 -17.22
N LEU A 627 -6.07 16.16 -16.98
CA LEU A 627 -6.47 16.74 -15.70
C LEU A 627 -7.87 17.31 -15.74
N VAL A 628 -8.62 17.04 -14.68
CA VAL A 628 -9.97 17.55 -14.50
C VAL A 628 -10.11 18.03 -13.05
N ASN A 629 -10.61 19.26 -12.88
CA ASN A 629 -10.96 19.84 -11.58
C ASN A 629 -9.78 19.89 -10.59
N THR A 630 -8.66 20.46 -11.04
CA THR A 630 -7.38 20.43 -10.30
C THR A 630 -6.85 21.83 -9.99
N SER A 631 -6.32 22.02 -8.80
CA SER A 631 -5.44 23.15 -8.46
C SER A 631 -4.00 22.64 -8.39
N ALA A 632 -3.13 23.17 -9.24
CA ALA A 632 -1.73 22.77 -9.34
C ALA A 632 -0.80 23.98 -9.14
N THR A 633 0.24 23.82 -8.33
CA THR A 633 1.31 24.81 -8.15
C THR A 633 2.68 24.19 -8.43
N ALA A 634 3.58 25.00 -8.97
CA ALA A 634 4.96 24.60 -9.25
C ALA A 634 5.95 25.75 -9.03
N GLY A 635 7.18 25.43 -8.65
CA GLY A 635 8.25 26.43 -8.47
C GLY A 635 8.98 26.82 -9.75
N THR A 636 9.25 25.86 -10.65
CA THR A 636 10.05 26.07 -11.87
C THR A 636 9.20 26.05 -13.13
N ALA A 637 8.40 25.02 -13.32
CA ALA A 637 7.59 24.84 -14.52
C ALA A 637 6.20 24.26 -14.22
N GLY A 638 5.16 24.82 -14.84
CA GLY A 638 3.81 24.25 -14.76
C GLY A 638 3.73 22.96 -15.57
N VAL A 639 4.04 23.07 -16.86
CA VAL A 639 4.16 21.94 -17.79
C VAL A 639 5.56 21.95 -18.38
N GLN A 640 6.30 20.85 -18.22
CA GLN A 640 7.59 20.66 -18.84
C GLN A 640 7.57 19.44 -19.75
N PHE A 641 7.85 19.69 -21.02
CA PHE A 641 8.15 18.63 -21.97
C PHE A 641 9.64 18.30 -21.91
N ALA A 642 10.01 17.09 -22.34
CA ALA A 642 11.41 16.72 -22.55
C ALA A 642 11.57 15.93 -23.85
N ASN A 643 12.62 16.26 -24.59
CA ASN A 643 13.09 15.48 -25.72
C ASN A 643 14.31 14.66 -25.28
N PHE A 644 14.15 13.34 -25.13
CA PHE A 644 15.28 12.43 -24.93
C PHE A 644 15.74 11.89 -26.29
N SER A 645 16.29 12.75 -27.14
CA SER A 645 16.94 12.34 -28.38
C SER A 645 18.47 12.27 -28.20
N GLN A 646 18.93 11.48 -27.25
CA GLN A 646 20.30 10.96 -27.27
C GLN A 646 20.25 9.44 -27.24
N ASP A 647 19.81 8.86 -28.35
CA ASP A 647 20.32 7.56 -28.70
C ASP A 647 21.74 7.79 -29.24
N ASN A 648 22.78 7.40 -28.48
CA ASN A 648 24.19 7.45 -28.90
C ASN A 648 24.50 6.46 -30.05
N SER A 649 23.49 6.03 -30.79
CA SER A 649 23.66 5.29 -32.02
C SER A 649 23.90 6.31 -33.15
N ASN A 650 25.07 6.23 -33.79
CA ASN A 650 25.46 7.04 -34.95
C ASN A 650 24.60 6.74 -36.21
N ASN A 651 23.29 6.65 -36.06
CA ASN A 651 22.34 6.44 -37.14
C ASN A 651 21.60 7.76 -37.43
N PRO A 652 22.00 8.50 -38.47
CA PRO A 652 21.43 9.81 -38.82
C PRO A 652 20.00 9.74 -39.41
N SER A 653 19.28 8.64 -39.16
CA SER A 653 17.96 8.35 -39.75
C SER A 653 16.78 8.44 -38.77
N SER A 654 16.99 8.83 -37.50
CA SER A 654 15.93 8.83 -36.46
C SER A 654 15.29 10.20 -36.20
N SER A 655 15.37 11.14 -37.15
CA SER A 655 14.57 12.38 -37.17
C SER A 655 13.04 12.16 -37.19
N GLN A 656 12.57 10.90 -37.19
CA GLN A 656 11.15 10.51 -37.19
C GLN A 656 10.48 10.38 -35.81
N ASN A 657 11.16 10.66 -34.69
CA ASN A 657 10.61 10.35 -33.35
C ASN A 657 10.32 11.57 -32.44
N ARG A 658 10.12 12.77 -32.99
CA ARG A 658 9.51 13.87 -32.21
C ARG A 658 8.03 13.54 -31.96
N LYS A 659 7.72 12.73 -30.95
CA LYS A 659 6.36 12.23 -30.70
C LYS A 659 5.49 13.26 -29.97
N ASN A 660 4.27 13.46 -30.48
CA ASN A 660 3.27 14.46 -30.06
C ASN A 660 2.66 14.14 -28.69
N SER A 661 3.41 14.46 -27.63
CA SER A 661 2.90 14.42 -26.26
C SER A 661 1.74 15.41 -26.10
N GLU A 662 0.74 15.05 -25.30
CA GLU A 662 -0.50 15.84 -25.17
C GLU A 662 -0.88 16.06 -23.70
N VAL A 663 -1.30 17.29 -23.40
CA VAL A 663 -1.81 17.66 -22.07
C VAL A 663 -3.19 18.30 -22.22
N ASN A 664 -4.19 17.72 -21.57
CA ASN A 664 -5.55 18.21 -21.56
C ASN A 664 -5.92 18.69 -20.15
N LEU A 665 -6.21 19.99 -19.99
CA LEU A 665 -6.57 20.59 -18.71
C LEU A 665 -8.01 21.12 -18.74
N THR A 666 -8.91 20.48 -18.00
CA THR A 666 -10.31 20.91 -17.86
C THR A 666 -10.58 21.43 -16.45
N ASN A 667 -11.13 22.64 -16.33
CA ASN A 667 -11.43 23.28 -15.04
C ASN A 667 -10.22 23.23 -14.07
N THR A 668 -9.03 23.55 -14.57
CA THR A 668 -7.76 23.39 -13.86
C THR A 668 -7.06 24.73 -13.69
N ASP A 669 -6.62 25.04 -12.47
CA ASP A 669 -5.81 26.22 -12.17
C ASP A 669 -4.36 25.77 -12.01
N LEU A 670 -3.48 26.25 -12.88
CA LEU A 670 -2.04 26.00 -12.84
C LEU A 670 -1.31 27.32 -12.56
N ILE A 671 -0.66 27.41 -11.40
CA ILE A 671 -0.03 28.64 -10.90
C ILE A 671 1.47 28.40 -10.70
N VAL A 672 2.29 29.24 -11.37
CA VAL A 672 3.75 29.16 -11.37
C VAL A 672 4.30 30.57 -11.12
N GLU A 673 4.32 31.02 -9.86
CA GLU A 673 4.49 32.43 -9.50
C GLU A 673 5.74 33.11 -10.10
N LYS A 674 6.87 32.40 -10.16
CA LYS A 674 8.18 32.93 -10.58
C LYS A 674 8.82 32.14 -11.72
N GLY A 675 8.08 31.21 -12.30
CA GLY A 675 8.59 30.23 -13.25
C GLY A 675 7.87 30.28 -14.59
N ILE A 676 8.04 29.20 -15.33
CA ILE A 676 7.52 29.06 -16.70
C ILE A 676 6.19 28.29 -16.67
N GLY A 677 5.14 28.80 -17.29
CA GLY A 677 3.86 28.09 -17.40
C GLY A 677 4.02 26.82 -18.22
N ILE A 678 4.56 26.94 -19.44
CA ILE A 678 4.77 25.86 -20.39
C ILE A 678 6.20 25.94 -20.95
N ASN A 679 7.03 24.93 -20.68
CA ASN A 679 8.34 24.79 -21.28
C ASN A 679 8.35 23.60 -22.26
N THR A 680 8.54 23.87 -23.55
CA THR A 680 8.47 22.82 -24.58
C THR A 680 9.74 21.97 -24.68
N ASN A 681 10.89 22.49 -24.26
CA ASN A 681 12.19 21.80 -24.33
C ASN A 681 12.38 20.97 -25.62
N GLU A 682 12.23 21.64 -26.76
CA GLU A 682 12.31 21.08 -28.11
C GLU A 682 11.17 20.17 -28.59
N SER A 683 10.10 20.04 -27.82
CA SER A 683 8.90 19.28 -28.18
C SER A 683 7.98 20.02 -29.17
N ILE A 684 7.29 19.23 -29.99
CA ILE A 684 6.19 19.65 -30.90
C ILE A 684 4.80 19.23 -30.38
N GLY A 685 4.68 19.04 -29.06
CA GLY A 685 3.47 18.58 -28.41
C GLY A 685 2.26 19.54 -28.50
N LYS A 686 1.19 19.14 -27.81
CA LYS A 686 -0.07 19.88 -27.77
C LYS A 686 -0.57 20.09 -26.35
N ILE A 687 -1.14 21.25 -26.09
CA ILE A 687 -1.85 21.54 -24.83
C ILE A 687 -3.24 22.06 -25.17
N ASN A 688 -4.26 21.48 -24.54
CA ASN A 688 -5.64 21.92 -24.66
C ASN A 688 -6.17 22.35 -23.29
N LEU A 689 -6.73 23.56 -23.21
CA LEU A 689 -7.29 24.14 -22.01
C LEU A 689 -8.79 24.40 -22.21
N LYS A 690 -9.59 23.99 -21.24
CA LYS A 690 -11.03 24.26 -21.22
C LYS A 690 -11.48 24.69 -19.83
N ASN A 691 -12.05 25.89 -19.70
CA ASN A 691 -12.43 26.47 -18.40
C ASN A 691 -11.24 26.53 -17.42
N SER A 692 -10.02 26.67 -17.94
CA SER A 692 -8.78 26.48 -17.18
C SER A 692 -7.97 27.76 -17.11
N LYS A 693 -6.99 27.80 -16.21
CA LYS A 693 -6.15 28.97 -15.95
C LYS A 693 -4.69 28.56 -15.90
N ILE A 694 -3.82 29.24 -16.64
CA ILE A 694 -2.37 29.18 -16.47
C ILE A 694 -1.89 30.58 -16.10
N LEU A 695 -1.41 30.72 -14.87
CA LEU A 695 -0.73 31.93 -14.40
C LEU A 695 0.75 31.64 -14.21
N ALA A 696 1.59 32.30 -15.00
CA ALA A 696 3.02 32.22 -14.83
C ALA A 696 3.68 33.59 -15.01
N ASP A 697 4.95 33.69 -14.61
CA ASP A 697 5.78 34.85 -14.90
C ASP A 697 6.11 34.89 -16.40
N THR A 698 6.60 33.77 -16.93
CA THR A 698 6.70 33.49 -18.37
C THR A 698 5.67 32.43 -18.74
N LEU A 699 4.68 32.76 -19.56
CA LEU A 699 3.62 31.82 -19.95
C LEU A 699 4.19 30.63 -20.71
N PHE A 700 5.08 30.90 -21.66
CA PHE A 700 5.53 29.88 -22.61
C PHE A 700 6.97 30.11 -23.05
N GLN A 701 7.75 29.03 -23.13
CA GLN A 701 9.11 29.03 -23.65
C GLN A 701 9.33 27.87 -24.62
N ASN A 702 9.85 28.20 -25.80
CA ASN A 702 10.29 27.24 -26.82
C ASN A 702 11.76 27.46 -27.20
N THR A 703 12.54 26.38 -27.08
CA THR A 703 14.00 26.36 -27.22
C THR A 703 14.51 25.69 -28.50
N ILE A 704 13.63 25.28 -29.43
CA ILE A 704 13.99 24.58 -30.68
C ILE A 704 14.99 25.42 -31.51
N GLN A 705 16.11 24.79 -31.88
CA GLN A 705 17.20 25.39 -32.66
C GLN A 705 17.53 24.65 -33.97
N GLU A 706 16.97 23.45 -34.20
CA GLU A 706 17.36 22.59 -35.33
C GLU A 706 16.89 23.08 -36.72
N THR A 707 17.56 22.55 -37.76
CA THR A 707 17.58 23.07 -39.14
C THR A 707 16.57 22.46 -40.12
N GLU A 708 15.82 21.42 -39.74
CA GLU A 708 14.86 20.72 -40.61
C GLU A 708 13.40 21.10 -40.27
N PRO A 709 12.43 21.04 -41.21
CA PRO A 709 11.09 21.56 -40.99
C PRO A 709 10.42 20.89 -39.78
N VAL A 710 10.17 21.69 -38.76
CA VAL A 710 9.57 21.26 -37.50
C VAL A 710 8.05 21.46 -37.58
N GLU A 711 7.26 20.47 -37.14
CA GLU A 711 5.82 20.64 -36.90
C GLU A 711 5.58 21.71 -35.81
N MET A 712 4.36 22.27 -35.78
CA MET A 712 4.03 23.40 -34.92
C MET A 712 3.53 22.95 -33.54
N PHE A 713 4.14 23.44 -32.46
CA PHE A 713 3.58 23.25 -31.11
C PHE A 713 2.26 24.01 -31.01
N THR A 714 1.22 23.37 -30.48
CA THR A 714 -0.14 23.96 -30.43
C THR A 714 -0.63 24.13 -28.99
N LEU A 715 -1.04 25.36 -28.65
CA LEU A 715 -1.79 25.67 -27.44
C LEU A 715 -3.22 26.09 -27.85
N THR A 716 -4.21 25.28 -27.49
CA THR A 716 -5.62 25.62 -27.68
C THR A 716 -6.23 25.99 -26.34
N ALA A 717 -6.87 27.15 -26.24
CA ALA A 717 -7.51 27.62 -25.03
C ALA A 717 -8.98 28.00 -25.30
N ASP A 718 -9.89 27.37 -24.58
CA ASP A 718 -11.34 27.55 -24.68
C ASP A 718 -11.89 28.01 -23.32
N HIS A 719 -12.53 29.18 -23.29
CA HIS A 719 -13.05 29.82 -22.07
C HIS A 719 -12.03 29.80 -20.91
N SER A 720 -10.79 30.20 -21.21
CA SER A 720 -9.65 30.01 -20.32
C SER A 720 -8.91 31.32 -20.06
N VAL A 721 -8.05 31.34 -19.03
CA VAL A 721 -7.26 32.51 -18.64
C VAL A 721 -5.77 32.19 -18.72
N LEU A 722 -5.03 32.96 -19.49
CA LEU A 722 -3.59 32.83 -19.66
C LEU A 722 -2.89 34.09 -19.17
N GLN A 723 -1.76 33.96 -18.48
CA GLN A 723 -0.94 35.11 -18.08
C GLN A 723 0.54 34.81 -18.23
N GLY A 724 1.30 35.78 -18.76
CA GLY A 724 2.75 35.77 -18.85
C GLY A 724 3.27 36.04 -20.27
N GLY A 725 4.58 36.25 -20.37
CA GLY A 725 5.30 36.46 -21.63
C GLY A 725 5.53 35.18 -22.43
N VAL A 726 5.86 35.32 -23.72
CA VAL A 726 6.14 34.18 -24.62
C VAL A 726 7.53 34.32 -25.21
N ARG A 727 8.33 33.26 -25.12
CA ARG A 727 9.67 33.17 -25.70
C ARG A 727 9.68 32.09 -26.77
N ASN A 728 9.93 32.49 -28.01
CA ASN A 728 10.05 31.56 -29.12
C ASN A 728 11.39 31.81 -29.81
N LYS A 729 12.32 30.85 -29.75
CA LYS A 729 13.61 30.95 -30.45
C LYS A 729 13.41 31.00 -31.96
N GLU A 730 14.41 31.52 -32.69
CA GLU A 730 14.33 31.89 -34.11
C GLU A 730 13.69 30.85 -35.05
N LYS A 731 13.83 29.55 -34.76
CA LYS A 731 13.28 28.45 -35.58
C LYS A 731 12.10 27.71 -34.96
N GLY A 732 11.69 28.07 -33.75
CA GLY A 732 10.53 27.49 -33.10
C GLY A 732 9.23 27.89 -33.80
N LYS A 733 8.34 26.92 -34.06
CA LYS A 733 6.99 27.18 -34.60
C LYS A 733 5.93 26.94 -33.53
N THR A 734 5.15 27.96 -33.20
CA THR A 734 4.15 27.94 -32.12
C THR A 734 2.83 28.56 -32.55
N SER A 735 1.72 27.85 -32.33
CA SER A 735 0.37 28.36 -32.57
C SER A 735 -0.42 28.44 -31.28
N PHE A 736 -0.99 29.61 -31.04
CA PHE A 736 -1.94 29.87 -29.97
C PHE A 736 -3.31 30.07 -30.59
N ASP A 737 -4.28 29.25 -30.21
CA ASP A 737 -5.66 29.30 -30.69
C ASP A 737 -6.60 29.57 -29.51
N LEU A 738 -6.99 30.83 -29.35
CA LEU A 738 -7.78 31.33 -28.23
C LEU A 738 -9.26 31.46 -28.65
N LYS A 739 -10.15 30.81 -27.90
CA LYS A 739 -11.58 30.66 -28.23
C LYS A 739 -12.48 31.00 -27.05
N ASN A 740 -13.70 31.44 -27.36
CA ASN A 740 -14.85 31.52 -26.44
C ASN A 740 -14.54 32.25 -25.13
N GLU A 741 -14.36 33.56 -25.19
CA GLU A 741 -14.06 34.42 -24.03
C GLU A 741 -12.72 34.10 -23.34
N THR A 742 -11.80 33.43 -24.04
CA THR A 742 -10.44 33.23 -23.53
C THR A 742 -9.73 34.57 -23.43
N THR A 743 -9.04 34.80 -22.31
CA THR A 743 -8.26 36.02 -22.09
C THR A 743 -6.79 35.68 -21.87
N TRP A 744 -5.92 36.26 -22.69
CA TRP A 744 -4.47 36.22 -22.49
C TRP A 744 -3.98 37.59 -22.02
N THR A 745 -3.50 37.66 -20.78
CA THR A 745 -2.81 38.82 -20.21
C THR A 745 -1.31 38.70 -20.46
N LEU A 746 -0.80 39.48 -21.40
CA LEU A 746 0.62 39.54 -21.71
C LEU A 746 1.34 40.40 -20.67
N LYS A 747 2.29 39.82 -19.95
CA LYS A 747 3.01 40.46 -18.85
C LYS A 747 4.51 40.43 -19.12
N ILE A 748 5.21 41.52 -18.75
CA ILE A 748 6.68 41.52 -18.64
C ILE A 748 7.07 40.68 -17.43
N SER A 749 7.92 39.68 -17.64
CA SER A 749 8.45 38.83 -16.56
C SER A 749 9.28 39.65 -15.57
N GLU A 750 9.16 39.35 -14.28
CA GLU A 750 9.98 39.95 -13.21
C GLU A 750 11.16 39.04 -12.79
N ASN A 751 11.20 37.79 -13.26
CA ASN A 751 12.14 36.76 -12.79
C ASN A 751 12.88 36.02 -13.92
N GLU A 752 12.72 36.41 -15.18
CA GLU A 752 13.37 35.76 -16.32
C GLU A 752 14.88 36.02 -16.34
N LYS A 753 15.66 34.94 -16.48
CA LYS A 753 17.12 34.96 -16.35
C LYS A 753 17.85 34.45 -17.59
N ASP A 754 19.08 34.89 -17.77
CA ASP A 754 20.05 34.34 -18.73
C ASP A 754 20.57 32.95 -18.32
N ALA A 755 21.43 32.36 -19.14
CA ALA A 755 22.02 31.05 -18.88
C ALA A 755 22.95 31.05 -17.64
N GLU A 756 23.50 32.21 -17.29
CA GLU A 756 24.36 32.46 -16.14
C GLU A 756 23.58 32.73 -14.84
N GLY A 757 22.25 32.88 -14.92
CA GLY A 757 21.34 33.08 -13.79
C GLY A 757 21.08 34.55 -13.41
N ASN A 758 21.53 35.52 -14.22
CA ASN A 758 21.26 36.95 -14.04
C ASN A 758 19.92 37.33 -14.68
N LEU A 759 19.25 38.34 -14.12
CA LEU A 759 18.00 38.86 -14.69
C LEU A 759 18.26 39.44 -16.10
N LEU A 760 17.42 39.07 -17.08
CA LEU A 760 17.52 39.61 -18.43
C LEU A 760 17.22 41.12 -18.48
N ASP A 761 17.79 41.78 -19.49
CA ASP A 761 17.51 43.19 -19.76
C ASP A 761 16.00 43.41 -19.98
N ILE A 762 15.46 44.51 -19.45
CA ILE A 762 14.03 44.82 -19.50
C ILE A 762 13.51 44.90 -20.94
N ALA A 763 14.31 45.38 -21.90
CA ALA A 763 13.90 45.42 -23.30
C ALA A 763 13.75 44.01 -23.90
N GLN A 764 14.57 43.04 -23.45
CA GLN A 764 14.43 41.64 -23.83
C GLN A 764 13.19 41.01 -23.20
N ARG A 765 12.93 41.28 -21.91
CA ARG A 765 11.76 40.75 -21.19
C ARG A 765 10.43 41.33 -21.70
N ALA A 766 10.44 42.57 -22.20
CA ALA A 766 9.28 43.27 -22.73
C ALA A 766 8.82 42.77 -24.11
N ARG A 767 9.69 42.09 -24.85
CA ARG A 767 9.37 41.47 -26.13
C ARG A 767 8.80 40.06 -25.93
N SER A 768 7.75 39.71 -26.66
CA SER A 768 7.24 38.34 -26.74
C SER A 768 7.03 37.92 -28.18
N ASP A 769 7.27 36.65 -28.49
CA ASP A 769 7.26 36.14 -29.86
C ASP A 769 6.38 34.88 -29.99
N VAL A 770 5.45 34.87 -30.95
CA VAL A 770 4.61 33.72 -31.31
C VAL A 770 4.60 33.54 -32.83
N SER A 771 4.41 32.33 -33.36
CA SER A 771 4.38 32.14 -34.82
C SER A 771 3.01 32.45 -35.40
N VAL A 772 1.94 31.89 -34.81
CA VAL A 772 0.56 32.07 -35.26
C VAL A 772 -0.34 32.35 -34.07
N LEU A 773 -1.22 33.35 -34.21
CA LEU A 773 -2.25 33.67 -33.21
C LEU A 773 -3.64 33.64 -33.84
N GLY A 774 -4.48 32.74 -33.33
CA GLY A 774 -5.92 32.73 -33.54
C GLY A 774 -6.63 33.38 -32.36
N LEU A 775 -7.44 34.40 -32.64
CA LEU A 775 -8.22 35.13 -31.64
C LEU A 775 -9.70 35.08 -32.04
N ASN A 776 -10.43 34.13 -31.47
CA ASN A 776 -11.84 33.89 -31.78
C ASN A 776 -12.73 34.18 -30.55
N ASP A 777 -13.59 35.20 -30.64
CA ASP A 777 -14.42 35.66 -29.51
C ASP A 777 -13.61 35.84 -28.21
N SER A 778 -12.36 36.29 -28.32
CA SER A 778 -11.35 36.23 -27.26
C SER A 778 -10.56 37.52 -27.15
N SER A 779 -9.85 37.71 -26.03
CA SER A 779 -9.16 38.95 -25.71
C SER A 779 -7.66 38.75 -25.47
N LEU A 780 -6.84 39.61 -26.09
CA LEU A 780 -5.45 39.83 -25.72
C LEU A 780 -5.35 41.15 -24.93
N VAL A 781 -4.76 41.10 -23.74
CA VAL A 781 -4.63 42.24 -22.85
C VAL A 781 -3.16 42.45 -22.53
N PHE A 782 -2.60 43.61 -22.90
CA PHE A 782 -1.28 44.00 -22.42
C PHE A 782 -1.39 44.44 -20.96
N ALA A 783 -0.55 43.89 -20.08
CA ALA A 783 -0.49 44.31 -18.69
C ALA A 783 0.14 45.72 -18.59
N GLY A 784 -0.11 46.41 -17.48
CA GLY A 784 0.51 47.72 -17.26
C GLY A 784 2.04 47.68 -17.40
N PRO A 785 2.68 48.78 -17.83
CA PRO A 785 4.11 48.82 -18.07
C PRO A 785 4.91 48.49 -16.81
N THR A 786 6.00 47.75 -16.99
CA THR A 786 6.91 47.33 -15.91
C THR A 786 8.24 48.03 -16.08
N GLU A 787 8.81 48.59 -15.01
CA GLU A 787 10.10 49.31 -15.06
C GLU A 787 10.15 50.40 -16.15
N GLY A 788 9.00 51.07 -16.41
CA GLY A 788 8.88 52.12 -17.44
C GLY A 788 8.83 51.63 -18.89
N HIS A 789 8.82 50.31 -19.12
CA HIS A 789 8.81 49.72 -20.45
C HIS A 789 7.43 49.18 -20.83
N TYR A 790 7.04 49.48 -22.07
CA TYR A 790 5.86 48.94 -22.72
C TYR A 790 6.21 47.64 -23.44
N GLN A 791 5.21 46.81 -23.69
CA GLN A 791 5.40 45.49 -24.26
C GLN A 791 5.33 45.50 -25.78
N THR A 792 6.08 44.60 -26.41
CA THR A 792 5.95 44.31 -27.84
C THR A 792 5.59 42.85 -28.03
N LEU A 793 4.44 42.58 -28.67
CA LEU A 793 4.10 41.23 -29.14
C LEU A 793 4.43 41.11 -30.63
N HIS A 794 5.34 40.21 -30.97
CA HIS A 794 5.69 39.88 -32.33
C HIS A 794 5.05 38.54 -32.76
N ILE A 795 4.28 38.58 -33.84
CA ILE A 795 3.59 37.44 -34.46
C ILE A 795 4.24 37.15 -35.81
N GLY A 796 4.44 35.88 -36.16
CA GLY A 796 5.13 35.46 -37.39
C GLY A 796 6.58 35.03 -37.18
N SER A 797 7.03 34.91 -35.93
CA SER A 797 8.33 34.31 -35.59
C SER A 797 8.44 32.86 -36.10
N GLY A 798 9.64 32.41 -36.44
CA GLY A 798 9.86 31.04 -36.95
C GLY A 798 9.49 30.81 -38.42
N LYS A 799 9.03 31.86 -39.14
CA LYS A 799 8.59 31.81 -40.54
C LYS A 799 7.60 30.65 -40.78
N PRO A 800 6.40 30.70 -40.17
CA PRO A 800 5.42 29.65 -40.33
C PRO A 800 5.04 29.48 -41.81
N GLU A 801 4.71 28.26 -42.22
CA GLU A 801 4.31 27.96 -43.61
C GLU A 801 2.94 28.52 -43.99
N THR A 802 2.21 29.07 -43.01
CA THR A 802 0.93 29.74 -43.18
C THR A 802 1.14 31.20 -43.57
N LYS A 803 0.47 31.64 -44.65
CA LYS A 803 0.49 33.06 -45.06
C LYS A 803 -0.17 33.97 -44.03
N ALA A 804 -1.36 33.61 -43.55
CA ALA A 804 -2.05 34.32 -42.47
C ALA A 804 -1.55 33.85 -41.11
N VAL A 805 -0.84 34.73 -40.40
CA VAL A 805 -0.25 34.45 -39.08
C VAL A 805 -1.06 35.04 -37.94
N TYR A 806 -1.96 35.98 -38.24
CA TYR A 806 -2.93 36.53 -37.29
C TYR A 806 -4.34 36.34 -37.85
N ASN A 807 -5.19 35.64 -37.10
CA ASN A 807 -6.55 35.30 -37.52
C ASN A 807 -7.54 35.73 -36.44
N ALA A 808 -8.40 36.70 -36.75
CA ALA A 808 -9.41 37.21 -35.84
C ALA A 808 -10.82 36.89 -36.35
N THR A 809 -11.64 36.26 -35.51
CA THR A 809 -13.05 35.95 -35.83
C THR A 809 -13.95 36.30 -34.66
N GLY A 810 -15.22 36.60 -34.95
CA GLY A 810 -16.19 36.97 -33.91
C GLY A 810 -15.80 38.26 -33.18
N ASP A 811 -16.00 38.29 -31.86
CA ASP A 811 -15.72 39.42 -30.97
C ASP A 811 -14.26 39.42 -30.46
N ALA A 812 -13.31 39.49 -31.39
CA ALA A 812 -11.88 39.54 -31.11
C ALA A 812 -11.46 40.92 -30.56
N LYS A 813 -10.74 40.97 -29.43
CA LYS A 813 -10.38 42.21 -28.73
C LYS A 813 -8.89 42.29 -28.39
N ILE A 814 -8.30 43.46 -28.53
CA ILE A 814 -6.95 43.75 -28.02
C ILE A 814 -6.97 45.03 -27.20
N TYR A 815 -6.29 45.01 -26.05
CA TYR A 815 -6.20 46.13 -25.13
C TYR A 815 -4.76 46.60 -25.00
N PHE A 816 -4.48 47.85 -25.38
CA PHE A 816 -3.16 48.48 -25.34
C PHE A 816 -3.04 49.48 -24.19
N ASN A 817 -1.84 49.57 -23.60
CA ASN A 817 -1.42 50.69 -22.78
C ASN A 817 -0.62 51.67 -23.64
N THR A 818 -0.98 52.94 -23.55
CA THR A 818 -0.39 54.05 -24.29
C THR A 818 -0.23 55.27 -23.40
N LYS A 819 0.88 55.98 -23.53
CA LYS A 819 1.05 57.36 -23.07
C LYS A 819 1.29 58.24 -24.30
N TRP A 820 0.53 59.34 -24.38
CA TRP A 820 0.47 60.14 -25.60
C TRP A 820 1.78 60.88 -25.89
N THR A 821 2.51 60.42 -26.91
CA THR A 821 3.73 61.04 -27.43
C THR A 821 3.60 61.25 -28.95
N ASP A 822 3.17 62.45 -29.36
CA ASP A 822 2.96 62.77 -30.77
C ASP A 822 4.27 63.18 -31.47
N GLY A 823 4.47 62.69 -32.70
CA GLY A 823 5.60 63.06 -33.57
C GLY A 823 6.98 62.60 -33.08
N THR A 824 7.06 61.71 -32.09
CA THR A 824 8.32 61.14 -31.62
C THR A 824 8.76 59.97 -32.51
N PRO A 825 10.08 59.73 -32.64
CA PRO A 825 10.60 58.51 -33.27
C PRO A 825 10.00 57.26 -32.65
N ILE A 826 9.82 56.21 -33.45
CA ILE A 826 9.16 54.96 -33.02
C ILE A 826 9.78 54.34 -31.74
N THR A 827 11.08 54.50 -31.52
CA THR A 827 11.81 54.00 -30.34
C THR A 827 11.55 54.78 -29.06
N GLU A 828 10.96 55.98 -29.16
CA GLU A 828 10.63 56.87 -28.05
C GLU A 828 9.12 56.89 -27.75
N GLN A 829 8.32 56.14 -28.51
CA GLN A 829 6.89 56.05 -28.29
C GLN A 829 6.60 55.21 -27.05
N GLU A 830 5.85 55.79 -26.11
CA GLU A 830 5.49 55.13 -24.86
C GLU A 830 4.17 54.36 -25.05
N THR A 831 4.21 53.27 -25.80
CA THR A 831 3.02 52.46 -26.10
C THR A 831 3.35 50.99 -26.23
N ASP A 832 2.37 50.15 -25.93
CA ASP A 832 2.43 48.75 -26.32
C ASP A 832 2.36 48.64 -27.85
N HIS A 833 3.07 47.66 -28.41
CA HIS A 833 3.15 47.42 -29.84
C HIS A 833 2.76 45.99 -30.22
N LEU A 834 2.01 45.85 -31.30
CA LEU A 834 1.73 44.58 -31.95
C LEU A 834 2.39 44.54 -33.33
N LEU A 835 3.41 43.69 -33.48
CA LEU A 835 4.16 43.54 -34.72
C LEU A 835 3.79 42.23 -35.40
N ILE A 836 3.22 42.28 -36.61
CA ILE A 836 2.74 41.10 -37.34
C ILE A 836 3.57 40.90 -38.61
N HIS A 837 4.42 39.89 -38.59
CA HIS A 837 5.23 39.47 -39.73
C HIS A 837 4.51 38.39 -40.56
N GLY A 838 3.52 38.81 -41.35
CA GLY A 838 2.71 37.95 -42.23
C GLY A 838 1.34 38.55 -42.54
N ASP A 839 0.45 37.79 -43.17
CA ASP A 839 -0.88 38.26 -43.52
C ASP A 839 -1.81 38.25 -42.28
N VAL A 840 -2.75 39.19 -42.27
CA VAL A 840 -3.83 39.34 -41.29
C VAL A 840 -5.15 38.90 -41.93
N SER A 841 -5.95 38.15 -41.19
CA SER A 841 -7.32 37.78 -41.58
C SER A 841 -8.33 38.21 -40.53
N GLY A 842 -9.46 38.78 -40.96
CA GLY A 842 -10.56 39.20 -40.10
C GLY A 842 -10.43 40.63 -39.57
N SER A 843 -11.18 40.92 -38.51
CA SER A 843 -11.27 42.26 -37.89
C SER A 843 -11.21 42.16 -36.38
N THR A 844 -10.54 43.11 -35.73
CA THR A 844 -10.29 43.12 -34.30
C THR A 844 -10.66 44.46 -33.69
N THR A 845 -11.32 44.42 -32.52
CA THR A 845 -11.66 45.60 -31.76
C THR A 845 -10.51 46.00 -30.84
N VAL A 846 -10.00 47.21 -31.03
CA VAL A 846 -8.90 47.81 -30.26
C VAL A 846 -9.46 48.67 -29.15
N TYR A 847 -8.96 48.43 -27.93
CA TYR A 847 -9.22 49.20 -26.73
C TYR A 847 -7.92 49.82 -26.23
N ILE A 848 -8.01 51.04 -25.72
CA ILE A 848 -6.89 51.73 -25.09
C ILE A 848 -7.18 51.83 -23.58
N GLN A 849 -6.32 51.23 -22.75
CA GLN A 849 -6.54 51.05 -21.31
C GLN A 849 -5.99 52.19 -20.45
N SER A 850 -4.86 52.80 -20.83
CA SER A 850 -4.09 53.65 -19.92
C SER A 850 -4.25 55.16 -20.12
N ASP A 851 -3.78 55.86 -19.09
CA ASP A 851 -3.87 57.29 -18.82
C ASP A 851 -2.98 58.13 -19.77
N LEU A 852 -3.63 58.98 -20.55
CA LEU A 852 -3.05 59.70 -21.67
C LEU A 852 -2.30 60.97 -21.22
N GLY A 853 -1.22 60.80 -20.45
CA GLY A 853 -0.17 61.80 -20.21
C GLY A 853 -0.63 63.18 -19.68
N ASP A 854 0.31 64.13 -19.60
CA ASP A 854 0.01 65.52 -19.21
C ASP A 854 -0.97 66.16 -20.21
N LYS A 855 -2.03 66.79 -19.69
CA LYS A 855 -3.08 67.45 -20.49
C LYS A 855 -2.54 68.56 -21.40
N GLU A 856 -1.35 69.06 -21.12
CA GLU A 856 -0.70 70.24 -21.71
C GLU A 856 0.23 69.92 -22.90
N SER A 857 0.49 68.65 -23.26
CA SER A 857 1.32 68.33 -24.43
C SER A 857 0.55 68.56 -25.73
N VAL A 858 0.54 69.81 -26.19
CA VAL A 858 0.00 70.24 -27.49
C VAL A 858 1.18 70.68 -28.34
N ILE A 859 1.66 69.79 -29.20
CA ILE A 859 2.37 70.22 -30.40
C ILE A 859 1.38 70.06 -31.55
N ASN A 860 1.16 71.15 -32.28
CA ASN A 860 0.29 71.23 -33.44
C ASN A 860 0.84 70.36 -34.58
N ALA A 861 0.52 69.07 -34.62
CA ALA A 861 0.63 68.30 -35.86
C ALA A 861 -0.47 68.78 -36.82
N SER A 862 -0.06 69.38 -37.94
CA SER A 862 -0.96 69.73 -39.04
C SER A 862 -1.19 68.45 -39.85
N ASP A 863 -2.45 68.04 -39.97
CA ASP A 863 -2.95 66.84 -40.66
C ASP A 863 -2.48 65.49 -40.09
N PRO A 864 -3.32 64.43 -40.16
CA PRO A 864 -2.86 63.06 -39.97
C PRO A 864 -1.72 62.80 -40.96
N SER A 865 -0.52 62.58 -40.44
CA SER A 865 0.64 62.18 -41.24
C SER A 865 1.02 60.76 -40.86
N ASN A 866 1.62 60.05 -41.81
CA ASN A 866 2.18 58.72 -41.60
C ASN A 866 3.41 58.69 -40.65
N ILE A 867 3.76 59.83 -40.04
CA ILE A 867 4.77 59.98 -38.96
C ILE A 867 4.18 60.50 -37.65
N GLY A 868 2.96 61.04 -37.65
CA GLY A 868 2.29 61.59 -36.47
C GLY A 868 1.49 60.55 -35.71
N GLY A 869 1.17 60.83 -34.45
CA GLY A 869 0.48 59.90 -33.54
C GLY A 869 1.33 58.70 -33.12
N LEU A 870 0.67 57.74 -32.47
CA LEU A 870 1.29 56.53 -31.91
C LEU A 870 1.08 55.33 -32.81
N SER A 871 2.13 54.61 -33.17
CA SER A 871 2.04 53.33 -33.90
C SER A 871 1.67 52.20 -32.93
N LEU A 872 0.49 51.63 -33.08
CA LEU A 872 0.02 50.54 -32.21
C LEU A 872 0.27 49.18 -32.84
N ILE A 873 -0.04 49.05 -34.14
CA ILE A 873 -0.01 47.76 -34.84
C ILE A 873 0.68 47.93 -36.19
N GLN A 874 1.66 47.08 -36.48
CA GLN A 874 2.34 47.05 -37.78
C GLN A 874 2.22 45.68 -38.44
N VAL A 875 1.97 45.62 -39.74
CA VAL A 875 1.78 44.38 -40.51
C VAL A 875 2.64 44.37 -41.76
N SER A 876 3.56 43.41 -41.90
CA SER A 876 4.41 43.32 -43.10
C SER A 876 3.75 42.62 -44.29
N GLY A 877 2.71 41.82 -44.04
CA GLY A 877 1.92 41.15 -45.09
C GLY A 877 0.66 41.91 -45.48
N LYS A 878 -0.32 41.18 -46.01
CA LYS A 878 -1.63 41.73 -46.38
C LYS A 878 -2.48 42.03 -45.15
N ALA A 879 -3.07 43.21 -45.13
CA ALA A 879 -4.12 43.61 -44.18
C ALA A 879 -5.16 44.47 -44.93
N ASP A 880 -6.33 44.64 -44.33
CA ASP A 880 -7.36 45.59 -44.77
C ASP A 880 -7.32 46.82 -43.85
N GLU A 881 -7.71 47.99 -44.35
CA GLU A 881 -7.86 49.20 -43.51
C GLU A 881 -8.77 48.97 -42.30
N ASN A 882 -9.70 48.01 -42.40
CA ASN A 882 -10.66 47.62 -41.37
C ASN A 882 -10.22 46.41 -40.54
N SER A 883 -8.99 45.90 -40.71
CA SER A 883 -8.48 44.79 -39.90
C SER A 883 -8.41 45.11 -38.41
N PHE A 884 -8.24 46.39 -38.05
CA PHE A 884 -8.22 46.86 -36.66
C PHE A 884 -9.09 48.11 -36.51
N LYS A 885 -9.97 48.12 -35.51
CA LYS A 885 -10.95 49.21 -35.30
C LYS A 885 -11.08 49.56 -33.83
N LEU A 886 -11.19 50.84 -33.51
CA LEU A 886 -11.55 51.24 -32.15
C LEU A 886 -13.00 50.84 -31.83
N ALA A 887 -13.26 50.41 -30.59
CA ALA A 887 -14.58 49.93 -30.15
C ALA A 887 -15.76 50.86 -30.47
N HIS A 888 -15.54 52.17 -30.48
CA HIS A 888 -16.56 53.18 -30.78
C HIS A 888 -16.20 54.05 -32.01
N GLY A 889 -15.24 53.60 -32.83
CA GLY A 889 -14.68 54.38 -33.95
C GLY A 889 -13.69 55.47 -33.52
N TYR A 890 -13.80 55.99 -32.30
CA TYR A 890 -12.86 56.94 -31.70
C TYR A 890 -12.68 56.68 -30.19
N ILE A 891 -11.67 57.30 -29.59
CA ILE A 891 -11.52 57.46 -28.15
C ILE A 891 -11.38 58.94 -27.78
N THR A 892 -11.58 59.26 -26.50
CA THR A 892 -11.37 60.61 -25.94
C THR A 892 -10.31 60.57 -24.86
N ARG A 893 -9.49 61.62 -24.80
CA ARG A 893 -8.39 61.72 -23.85
C ARG A 893 -8.79 62.34 -22.50
N GLY A 894 -8.88 61.56 -21.42
CA GLY A 894 -9.04 62.10 -20.06
C GLY A 894 -10.23 63.06 -19.88
N GLY A 895 -11.35 62.78 -20.57
CA GLY A 895 -12.54 63.65 -20.62
C GLY A 895 -12.47 64.81 -21.63
N SER A 896 -11.38 64.92 -22.39
CA SER A 896 -11.24 65.85 -23.51
C SER A 896 -12.34 65.61 -24.55
N PRO A 897 -12.93 66.67 -25.12
CA PRO A 897 -13.96 66.52 -26.14
C PRO A 897 -13.39 66.09 -27.50
N TYR A 898 -12.08 65.95 -27.66
CA TYR A 898 -11.47 65.69 -28.97
C TYR A 898 -11.37 64.20 -29.28
N LYS A 899 -11.68 63.87 -30.54
CA LYS A 899 -11.63 62.51 -31.05
C LYS A 899 -10.20 62.11 -31.40
N TYR A 900 -9.87 60.89 -31.01
CA TYR A 900 -8.69 60.18 -31.49
C TYR A 900 -9.16 58.92 -32.20
N THR A 901 -8.69 58.72 -33.42
CA THR A 901 -9.11 57.62 -34.29
C THR A 901 -7.90 56.76 -34.64
N LEU A 902 -8.15 55.53 -35.10
CA LEU A 902 -7.12 54.61 -35.55
C LEU A 902 -7.12 54.61 -37.08
N THR A 903 -6.01 55.04 -37.68
CA THR A 903 -5.85 55.08 -39.14
C THR A 903 -4.74 54.14 -39.57
N GLY A 904 -5.02 53.29 -40.57
CA GLY A 904 -4.04 52.40 -41.19
C GLY A 904 -3.41 53.05 -42.41
N TYR A 905 -2.10 53.28 -42.38
CA TYR A 905 -1.29 53.68 -43.55
C TYR A 905 -0.63 52.44 -44.16
N GLY A 906 -0.57 52.31 -45.49
CA GLY A 906 0.01 51.11 -46.11
C GLY A 906 -0.22 50.99 -47.62
N PRO A 907 0.22 49.86 -48.24
CA PRO A 907 0.22 49.65 -49.69
C PRO A 907 -1.10 49.92 -50.42
N GLU A 908 -2.24 49.63 -49.78
CA GLU A 908 -3.59 49.78 -50.34
C GLU A 908 -4.46 50.75 -49.52
N SER A 909 -3.84 51.59 -48.68
CA SER A 909 -4.55 52.56 -47.83
C SER A 909 -5.01 53.80 -48.61
N SER A 910 -6.25 54.21 -48.36
CA SER A 910 -6.84 55.49 -48.74
C SER A 910 -6.16 56.70 -48.09
N TYR A 911 -5.43 56.50 -46.98
CA TYR A 911 -4.68 57.53 -46.26
C TYR A 911 -3.21 57.61 -46.71
N GLY A 912 -2.78 56.77 -47.64
CA GLY A 912 -1.42 56.74 -48.20
C GLY A 912 -0.49 55.72 -47.54
N GLN A 913 0.75 55.70 -48.00
CA GLN A 913 1.76 54.71 -47.60
C GLN A 913 2.27 54.93 -46.17
N ALA A 914 2.66 53.85 -45.49
CA ALA A 914 3.35 53.94 -44.19
C ALA A 914 4.75 54.55 -44.36
N ASN A 915 5.27 55.18 -43.29
CA ASN A 915 6.62 55.76 -43.32
C ASN A 915 7.66 54.74 -42.84
N ILE A 916 8.68 54.47 -43.67
CA ILE A 916 9.74 53.49 -43.38
C ILE A 916 10.57 53.82 -42.13
N GLU A 917 10.74 55.10 -41.79
CA GLU A 917 11.46 55.54 -40.58
C GLU A 917 10.71 55.19 -39.28
N GLN A 918 9.40 54.91 -39.39
CA GLN A 918 8.55 54.49 -38.29
C GLN A 918 8.42 52.97 -38.17
N SER A 919 9.08 52.21 -39.05
CA SER A 919 8.98 50.75 -39.07
C SER A 919 9.70 50.13 -37.86
N LEU A 920 9.03 49.20 -37.17
CA LEU A 920 9.60 48.34 -36.13
C LEU A 920 10.22 47.04 -36.69
N PHE A 921 10.11 46.79 -38.00
CA PHE A 921 10.73 45.61 -38.62
C PHE A 921 12.24 45.78 -38.77
N ASP A 922 12.99 44.69 -38.57
CA ASP A 922 14.44 44.65 -38.77
C ASP A 922 14.81 44.86 -40.25
N GLU A 923 14.10 44.15 -41.15
CA GLU A 923 14.19 44.35 -42.59
C GLU A 923 13.30 45.54 -43.00
N LYS A 924 13.92 46.69 -43.26
CA LYS A 924 13.20 47.89 -43.71
C LYS A 924 12.64 47.67 -45.12
N ASN A 925 11.32 47.68 -45.22
CA ASN A 925 10.57 47.59 -46.47
C ASN A 925 9.49 48.68 -46.46
N GLU A 926 9.31 49.38 -47.58
CA GLU A 926 8.27 50.42 -47.72
C GLU A 926 6.86 49.82 -47.77
N ASN A 927 6.73 48.51 -48.06
CA ASN A 927 5.46 47.81 -48.18
C ASN A 927 5.02 47.17 -46.85
N PHE A 928 4.54 47.97 -45.91
CA PHE A 928 3.93 47.49 -44.66
C PHE A 928 2.75 48.38 -44.25
N TRP A 929 1.87 47.84 -43.42
CA TRP A 929 0.79 48.60 -42.79
C TRP A 929 1.21 49.11 -41.42
N ASP A 930 0.85 50.36 -41.11
CA ASP A 930 1.03 50.99 -39.80
C ASP A 930 -0.32 51.57 -39.34
N PHE A 931 -0.94 50.93 -38.35
CA PHE A 931 -2.17 51.39 -37.72
C PHE A 931 -1.82 52.30 -36.55
N ARG A 932 -1.98 53.61 -36.79
CA ARG A 932 -1.60 54.67 -35.87
C ARG A 932 -2.81 55.29 -35.20
N LEU A 933 -2.73 55.48 -33.89
CA LEU A 933 -3.67 56.29 -33.13
C LEU A 933 -3.34 57.76 -33.34
N HIS A 934 -4.25 58.50 -33.95
CA HIS A 934 -4.06 59.90 -34.30
C HIS A 934 -5.21 60.76 -33.77
N LYS A 935 -4.96 62.07 -33.71
CA LYS A 935 -6.01 63.07 -33.49
C LYS A 935 -6.80 63.27 -34.79
N GLU A 936 -8.13 63.35 -34.69
CA GLU A 936 -9.02 63.66 -35.82
C GLU A 936 -9.16 65.19 -35.96
N PHE A 937 -9.15 65.70 -37.19
CA PHE A 937 -9.33 67.13 -37.51
C PHE A 937 -10.57 67.34 -38.38
N LEU A 938 -11.20 68.52 -38.28
CA LEU A 938 -12.36 68.87 -39.10
C LEU A 938 -11.95 69.15 -40.56
N PRO A 939 -12.74 68.72 -41.56
CA PRO A 939 -12.48 68.99 -42.97
C PRO A 939 -12.24 70.48 -43.25
N ASP A 940 -11.23 70.79 -44.08
CA ASP A 940 -10.85 72.16 -44.48
C ASP A 940 -10.41 73.11 -43.33
N SER A 941 -10.05 72.55 -42.17
CA SER A 941 -9.52 73.32 -41.04
C SER A 941 -8.40 72.57 -40.29
N LYS A 942 -7.52 73.30 -39.61
CA LYS A 942 -6.56 72.73 -38.64
C LYS A 942 -7.16 72.54 -37.25
N ALA A 943 -8.49 72.60 -37.10
CA ALA A 943 -9.17 72.51 -35.82
C ALA A 943 -9.48 71.05 -35.47
N GLU A 944 -9.29 70.70 -34.21
CA GLU A 944 -9.50 69.35 -33.70
C GLU A 944 -10.98 68.96 -33.76
N ALA A 945 -11.27 67.74 -34.18
CA ALA A 945 -12.64 67.25 -34.31
C ALA A 945 -13.22 66.91 -32.93
N PRO A 946 -14.27 67.62 -32.47
CA PRO A 946 -14.90 67.31 -31.20
C PRO A 946 -15.88 66.13 -31.32
N VAL A 947 -16.18 65.49 -30.20
CA VAL A 947 -17.26 64.50 -30.09
C VAL A 947 -18.61 65.17 -30.32
N ALA A 948 -19.54 64.45 -30.94
CA ALA A 948 -20.85 64.97 -31.36
C ALA A 948 -21.69 65.56 -30.20
N GLN A 949 -21.47 65.08 -28.96
CA GLN A 949 -22.18 65.54 -27.77
C GLN A 949 -21.88 67.01 -27.43
N MET A 950 -20.69 67.53 -27.77
CA MET A 950 -20.30 68.92 -27.48
C MET A 950 -21.21 69.94 -28.18
N ALA A 951 -21.64 69.66 -29.41
CA ALA A 951 -22.57 70.51 -30.16
C ALA A 951 -23.92 70.66 -29.43
N SER A 952 -24.43 69.55 -28.89
CA SER A 952 -25.68 69.54 -28.13
C SER A 952 -25.55 70.29 -26.80
N TYR A 953 -24.43 70.11 -26.09
CA TYR A 953 -24.17 70.83 -24.82
C TYR A 953 -23.99 72.33 -25.01
N LEU A 954 -23.52 72.81 -26.16
CA LEU A 954 -23.38 74.24 -26.43
C LEU A 954 -24.68 74.88 -26.92
N VAL A 955 -25.41 74.21 -27.82
CA VAL A 955 -26.63 74.77 -28.43
C VAL A 955 -27.84 74.65 -27.51
N MET A 956 -28.01 73.54 -26.79
CA MET A 956 -29.25 73.27 -26.03
C MET A 956 -29.48 74.23 -24.85
N PRO A 957 -28.50 74.55 -23.99
CA PRO A 957 -28.72 75.50 -22.89
C PRO A 957 -29.01 76.91 -23.40
N ASN A 958 -28.34 77.33 -24.48
CA ASN A 958 -28.58 78.62 -25.10
C ASN A 958 -29.96 78.66 -25.79
N ALA A 959 -30.40 77.56 -26.43
CA ALA A 959 -31.74 77.44 -27.01
C ALA A 959 -32.84 77.50 -25.93
N LEU A 960 -32.63 76.83 -24.79
CA LEU A 960 -33.51 76.92 -23.62
C LEU A 960 -33.54 78.32 -23.01
N PHE A 961 -32.40 78.99 -22.92
CA PHE A 961 -32.33 80.37 -22.44
C PHE A 961 -33.05 81.34 -23.40
N TYR A 962 -32.85 81.18 -24.71
CA TYR A 962 -33.50 81.99 -25.75
C TYR A 962 -35.02 81.79 -25.76
N SER A 963 -35.51 80.55 -25.68
CA SER A 963 -36.95 80.27 -25.53
C SER A 963 -37.52 80.88 -24.25
N GLY A 964 -36.81 80.82 -23.12
CA GLY A 964 -37.22 81.49 -21.88
C GLY A 964 -37.32 83.02 -22.00
N LEU A 965 -36.39 83.67 -22.71
CA LEU A 965 -36.49 85.11 -23.00
C LEU A 965 -37.69 85.44 -23.88
N THR A 966 -37.97 84.62 -24.90
CA THR A 966 -39.15 84.77 -25.76
C THR A 966 -40.44 84.60 -24.97
N ASP A 967 -40.53 83.59 -24.10
CA ASP A 967 -41.67 83.38 -23.21
C ASP A 967 -41.89 84.56 -22.26
N MET A 968 -40.82 85.09 -21.65
CA MET A 968 -40.91 86.25 -20.76
C MET A 968 -41.36 87.51 -21.50
N ALA A 969 -40.83 87.76 -22.72
CA ALA A 969 -41.22 88.90 -23.52
C ALA A 969 -42.71 88.86 -23.88
N GLU A 970 -43.20 87.69 -24.29
CA GLU A 970 -44.61 87.48 -24.64
C GLU A 970 -45.53 87.51 -23.42
N GLN A 971 -45.14 86.93 -22.28
CA GLN A 971 -45.89 87.07 -21.03
C GLN A 971 -45.98 88.54 -20.59
N ASN A 972 -44.93 89.34 -20.76
CA ASN A 972 -44.92 90.75 -20.40
C ASN A 972 -45.81 91.58 -21.36
N ALA A 973 -45.79 91.26 -22.66
CA ALA A 973 -46.70 91.83 -23.65
C ALA A 973 -48.17 91.46 -23.37
N LEU A 974 -48.44 90.20 -23.00
CA LEU A 974 -49.75 89.75 -22.57
C LEU A 974 -50.21 90.46 -21.28
N LEU A 975 -49.34 90.60 -20.29
CA LEU A 975 -49.66 91.31 -19.04
C LEU A 975 -49.96 92.79 -19.29
N ALA A 976 -49.21 93.42 -20.21
CA ALA A 976 -49.47 94.77 -20.67
C ALA A 976 -50.84 94.85 -21.37
N ASN A 977 -51.13 93.94 -22.31
CA ASN A 977 -52.43 93.87 -22.99
C ASN A 977 -53.59 93.63 -22.02
N ILE A 978 -53.43 92.76 -21.02
CA ILE A 978 -54.42 92.54 -19.95
C ILE A 978 -54.61 93.81 -19.13
N ARG A 979 -53.53 94.51 -18.74
CA ARG A 979 -53.62 95.79 -18.02
C ARG A 979 -54.36 96.86 -18.85
N THR A 980 -54.05 96.99 -20.14
CA THR A 980 -54.73 97.95 -21.03
C THR A 980 -56.21 97.56 -21.20
N ALA A 981 -56.51 96.28 -21.39
CA ALA A 981 -57.87 95.77 -21.54
C ALA A 981 -58.72 95.92 -20.25
N ILE A 982 -58.13 95.79 -19.07
CA ILE A 982 -58.80 96.01 -17.77
C ILE A 982 -59.04 97.52 -17.52
N ILE A 983 -58.15 98.40 -17.98
CA ILE A 983 -58.30 99.86 -17.83
C ILE A 983 -59.36 100.41 -18.81
N ASP A 984 -59.44 99.89 -20.03
CA ASP A 984 -60.42 100.34 -21.05
C ASP A 984 -61.85 99.80 -20.82
N LYS A 985 -62.04 98.79 -19.97
CA LYS A 985 -63.36 98.22 -19.63
C LYS A 985 -63.54 98.12 -18.13
N GLY A 986 -64.22 99.12 -17.56
CA GLY A 986 -64.54 99.22 -16.14
C GLY A 986 -65.14 97.93 -15.54
N GLN A 987 -64.58 97.53 -14.40
CA GLN A 987 -65.07 96.56 -13.41
C GLN A 987 -66.22 95.61 -13.84
N GLU A 988 -65.97 94.68 -14.77
CA GLU A 988 -66.72 93.42 -14.84
C GLU A 988 -65.75 92.24 -14.82
N LYS A 989 -65.94 91.33 -13.85
CA LYS A 989 -65.22 90.05 -13.78
C LYS A 989 -65.58 89.22 -15.01
N GLN A 990 -64.70 89.18 -16.01
CA GLN A 990 -64.75 88.17 -17.06
C GLN A 990 -63.65 87.15 -16.84
N ASN A 991 -64.05 85.89 -16.63
CA ASN A 991 -63.16 84.74 -16.79
C ASN A 991 -62.93 84.55 -18.29
N GLY A 992 -61.89 85.20 -18.82
CA GLY A 992 -61.52 85.08 -20.23
C GLY A 992 -60.64 83.85 -20.45
N PHE A 993 -61.07 82.97 -21.34
CA PHE A 993 -60.20 81.95 -21.94
C PHE A 993 -59.41 82.60 -23.07
N PHE A 994 -58.10 82.44 -23.05
CA PHE A 994 -57.27 82.82 -24.20
C PHE A 994 -56.43 81.64 -24.67
N LEU A 995 -56.13 81.67 -25.97
CA LEU A 995 -55.22 80.74 -26.61
C LEU A 995 -54.47 81.50 -27.70
N HIS A 996 -53.15 81.63 -27.59
CA HIS A 996 -52.33 82.25 -28.63
C HIS A 996 -51.06 81.45 -28.87
N THR A 997 -50.68 81.34 -30.14
CA THR A 997 -49.39 80.82 -30.57
C THR A 997 -48.40 81.97 -30.69
N TYR A 998 -47.19 81.77 -30.23
CA TYR A 998 -46.08 82.69 -30.47
C TYR A 998 -44.81 81.89 -30.74
N GLY A 999 -43.78 82.56 -31.19
CA GLY A 999 -42.53 81.91 -31.52
C GLY A 999 -41.50 82.91 -32.00
N SER A 1000 -40.26 82.47 -32.03
CA SER A 1000 -39.15 83.27 -32.52
C SER A 1000 -38.14 82.39 -33.23
N THR A 1001 -37.41 83.00 -34.16
CA THR A 1001 -36.25 82.39 -34.78
C THR A 1001 -35.00 83.16 -34.36
N GLY A 1002 -33.97 82.43 -33.97
CA GLY A 1002 -32.68 83.01 -33.60
C GLY A 1002 -31.55 82.19 -34.22
N THR A 1003 -30.42 82.84 -34.44
CA THR A 1003 -29.20 82.17 -34.91
C THR A 1003 -28.11 82.46 -33.90
N PHE A 1004 -27.45 81.42 -33.36
CA PHE A 1004 -26.27 81.61 -32.53
C PHE A 1004 -25.02 81.75 -33.39
N SER A 1005 -24.30 82.86 -33.18
CA SER A 1005 -22.99 83.14 -33.77
C SER A 1005 -21.98 83.41 -32.66
N SER A 1006 -20.74 82.93 -32.81
CA SER A 1006 -19.63 83.23 -31.89
C SER A 1006 -18.65 84.21 -32.55
N GLU A 1007 -18.14 85.18 -31.79
CA GLU A 1007 -17.04 86.07 -32.22
C GLU A 1007 -15.67 85.37 -32.18
N SER A 1008 -15.50 84.32 -31.36
CA SER A 1008 -14.33 83.45 -31.46
C SER A 1008 -14.38 82.71 -32.79
N ALA A 1009 -13.29 82.84 -33.56
CA ALA A 1009 -13.23 82.63 -35.00
C ALA A 1009 -14.15 81.51 -35.54
N PRO A 1010 -14.89 81.74 -36.67
CA PRO A 1010 -15.87 80.80 -37.26
C PRO A 1010 -15.40 79.36 -37.50
N ARG A 1011 -14.11 79.07 -37.34
CA ARG A 1011 -13.43 77.82 -37.69
C ARG A 1011 -13.11 76.91 -36.50
N GLN A 1012 -13.19 77.39 -35.25
CA GLN A 1012 -12.61 76.62 -34.14
C GLN A 1012 -13.44 75.39 -33.75
N TYR A 1013 -14.75 75.42 -34.00
CA TYR A 1013 -15.63 74.27 -33.73
C TYR A 1013 -16.67 74.01 -34.83
N GLY A 1014 -16.68 74.78 -35.93
CA GLY A 1014 -17.60 74.56 -37.06
C GLY A 1014 -19.09 74.84 -36.79
N TYR A 1015 -19.44 75.44 -35.65
CA TYR A 1015 -20.84 75.65 -35.22
C TYR A 1015 -21.35 77.10 -35.37
N SER A 1016 -20.77 77.91 -36.27
CA SER A 1016 -21.30 79.25 -36.58
C SER A 1016 -22.56 79.13 -37.45
N GLY A 1017 -23.70 79.67 -37.00
CA GLY A 1017 -24.95 79.63 -37.76
C GLY A 1017 -25.94 78.56 -37.30
N ALA A 1018 -25.91 78.16 -36.02
CA ALA A 1018 -26.93 77.27 -35.46
C ALA A 1018 -28.29 77.97 -35.42
N ASP A 1019 -29.14 77.66 -36.41
CA ASP A 1019 -30.49 78.18 -36.52
C ASP A 1019 -31.45 77.49 -35.54
N LEU A 1020 -32.20 78.29 -34.81
CA LEU A 1020 -33.19 77.85 -33.85
C LEU A 1020 -34.56 78.36 -34.26
N ARG A 1021 -35.54 77.46 -34.14
CA ARG A 1021 -36.95 77.79 -34.29
C ARG A 1021 -37.65 77.39 -33.01
N TYR A 1022 -38.15 78.38 -32.29
CA TYR A 1022 -38.98 78.19 -31.12
C TYR A 1022 -40.42 78.54 -31.48
N ALA A 1023 -41.36 77.67 -31.12
CA ALA A 1023 -42.79 77.91 -31.23
C ALA A 1023 -43.47 77.37 -29.99
N ALA A 1024 -44.39 78.14 -29.43
CA ALA A 1024 -45.13 77.84 -28.22
C ALA A 1024 -46.62 78.17 -28.41
N LEU A 1025 -47.44 77.46 -27.64
CA LEU A 1025 -48.87 77.67 -27.53
C LEU A 1025 -49.19 77.94 -26.06
N GLN A 1026 -49.66 79.14 -25.74
CA GLN A 1026 -50.09 79.49 -24.39
C GLN A 1026 -51.61 79.60 -24.35
N GLY A 1027 -52.22 78.99 -23.33
CA GLY A 1027 -53.62 79.19 -23.01
C GLY A 1027 -53.86 79.27 -21.52
N GLY A 1028 -54.91 79.97 -21.12
CA GLY A 1028 -55.26 80.27 -19.72
C GLY A 1028 -56.70 80.67 -19.55
#